data_AF-B8LVC2-F1
#
_entry.id   AF-B8LVC2-F1
#
_cell.length_a   1.000
_cell.length_b   1.000
_cell.length_c   1.000
_cell.angle_alpha   90.00
_cell.angle_beta   90.00
_cell.angle_gamma   90.00
#
_symmetry.space_group_name_H-M   'P 1'
#
loop_
_entity.id
_entity.type
_entity.pdbx_description
1 polymer ?
#
loop_
_entity_poly.entity_id
_entity_poly.type
_entity_poly.pdbx_seq_one_letter_code
_entity_poly.pdbx_strand_id
1 'polypeptide(L)'
;MAIQTGVHHRTLPRPESCDPDDAAYVDDDELSSSSDDGSDYSDYTDDADDSEDGYSTPMTEPVSDVESHLLASQRPQKSPASTSNRSQIPAISPRLPKNRDEPDDDTDEDIANVPLDYGRSGKTKINGARIEERWHKYCGVKAVEDSALPKWSDPEVALRQVTTNDAHRFLNYCMKLKRGKNDRLLKGIKKASALRADWKSLQGYYRRITRTSFTDVQNEEINAGIRSLIDKWNLDMEEREKTGVYVSDLTAFNETVLRTTEKRWHLGFERIQICLFTILGIFTLNRISALLSLQFKHLQFSIQRDPLGGPPIPMVELRAAHTKQFLGTEQHNNFPFPEVVDDPTLIFSPHVFLFGILFHLDAFEADGLRSMEDVRGLLVAEGCEQMELYLKPDIEEYFLFAMTKVVGGIPTVQWETPINPSTMSSRLQTLGEIHGWLHTFFAHRMRYGGGKKLNESGCVSEAQQNLIMKHASIRTFLNHYLPRNIDTDMQNIMNGRKPNTVLMHAIRRISRWIDKRRPRTISEQDRAELYQHPEYLAAVRERDEQAILCQQNPSEQNQSWLNQLDADVDRIFRRLCRVRRKEVRAAFSRKQAKIDIERQRSGSAFHNEETKHNVQTVAQIPPELSRLLEKLFTWPTSHSLDDEWARRNAATKAVTEYCSVWEGGPIRGRPKRASPSDDELDQIKPSKRVAKAAPTSSVPTSDSRDPLEEARQHIIRVGQQDRKKPNAEKPIICFQCFGNQLLPEHKRIQKWSRPDATVRHFRDKHLPDRRCNFCNDGEIFLHQMHLQNHAAAVHRLVTGSRGC
;
A
#
# COMPACT_ATOMS: atom_id res chain seq x y z
N MET A 1 -29.41 55.20 5.49
CA MET A 1 -30.79 55.59 5.07
C MET A 1 -31.75 54.56 5.63
N ALA A 2 -32.97 54.95 6.00
CA ALA A 2 -33.99 54.05 6.55
C ALA A 2 -35.24 54.03 5.66
N ILE A 3 -35.87 52.86 5.52
CA ILE A 3 -37.25 52.68 5.05
C ILE A 3 -37.91 51.61 5.93
N GLN A 4 -39.16 51.83 6.33
CA GLN A 4 -40.00 50.93 7.15
C GLN A 4 -40.91 50.09 6.23
N THR A 5 -41.46 48.94 6.61
CA THR A 5 -42.76 48.76 7.33
C THR A 5 -43.09 47.24 7.26
N GLY A 6 -43.96 46.58 8.04
CA GLY A 6 -44.77 46.85 9.25
C GLY A 6 -44.97 45.51 10.01
N VAL A 7 -45.37 45.38 11.29
CA VAL A 7 -46.46 45.99 12.09
C VAL A 7 -47.84 45.43 11.68
N HIS A 8 -48.69 44.79 12.51
CA HIS A 8 -48.78 44.60 14.00
C HIS A 8 -49.36 43.17 14.34
N HIS A 9 -49.91 42.71 15.50
CA HIS A 9 -50.41 43.20 16.83
C HIS A 9 -50.37 41.99 17.85
N ARG A 10 -50.21 42.16 19.19
CA ARG A 10 -51.19 42.09 20.34
C ARG A 10 -52.07 40.83 20.51
N THR A 11 -52.42 40.27 21.70
CA THR A 11 -52.10 40.43 23.18
C THR A 11 -52.66 39.18 23.94
N LEU A 12 -52.04 38.55 24.98
CA LEU A 12 -51.94 38.84 26.45
C LEU A 12 -53.30 38.94 27.23
N PRO A 13 -53.40 38.67 28.59
CA PRO A 13 -52.59 37.81 29.53
C PRO A 13 -53.32 37.16 30.78
N ARG A 14 -52.65 36.22 31.51
CA ARG A 14 -52.62 35.98 33.02
C ARG A 14 -53.93 35.63 33.83
N PRO A 15 -53.90 35.34 35.17
CA PRO A 15 -52.92 34.67 36.11
C PRO A 15 -53.56 33.68 37.17
N GLU A 16 -52.84 33.40 38.29
CA GLU A 16 -53.29 32.93 39.65
C GLU A 16 -53.68 31.43 39.90
N SER A 17 -53.53 30.80 41.09
CA SER A 17 -52.56 30.92 42.25
C SER A 17 -52.76 29.79 43.32
N CYS A 18 -51.85 29.69 44.31
CA CYS A 18 -51.96 29.11 45.69
C CYS A 18 -51.27 27.76 46.05
N ASP A 19 -50.62 27.77 47.23
CA ASP A 19 -50.06 26.67 48.08
C ASP A 19 -50.77 26.74 49.49
N PRO A 20 -50.37 26.06 50.60
CA PRO A 20 -49.51 24.87 50.88
C PRO A 20 -50.20 23.85 51.86
N ASP A 21 -49.42 23.19 52.75
CA ASP A 21 -49.78 22.55 54.05
C ASP A 21 -50.40 21.11 54.04
N ASP A 22 -50.05 20.14 54.92
CA ASP A 22 -48.98 20.00 55.94
C ASP A 22 -48.81 18.49 56.37
N ALA A 23 -47.94 18.22 57.36
CA ALA A 23 -47.92 17.11 58.33
C ALA A 23 -47.21 15.77 57.99
N ALA A 24 -46.07 15.64 58.69
CA ALA A 24 -45.20 14.49 58.93
C ALA A 24 -45.84 13.13 59.34
N TYR A 25 -45.05 12.07 59.19
CA TYR A 25 -44.94 10.96 60.16
C TYR A 25 -43.47 10.54 60.31
N VAL A 26 -43.11 10.06 61.50
CA VAL A 26 -41.81 9.50 61.87
C VAL A 26 -42.09 8.25 62.71
N ASP A 27 -41.33 7.18 62.50
CA ASP A 27 -40.92 6.27 63.57
C ASP A 27 -39.65 5.52 63.11
N ASP A 28 -38.76 5.26 64.07
CA ASP A 28 -37.50 4.53 63.86
C ASP A 28 -37.71 3.02 63.99
N ASP A 29 -36.78 2.22 63.45
CA ASP A 29 -36.33 1.03 64.16
C ASP A 29 -34.86 0.73 63.82
N GLU A 30 -34.04 0.57 64.85
CA GLU A 30 -32.59 0.39 64.76
C GLU A 30 -32.23 -1.00 65.30
N LEU A 31 -31.43 -1.80 64.57
CA LEU A 31 -30.26 -2.52 65.13
C LEU A 31 -29.67 -3.64 64.26
N SER A 32 -28.37 -3.83 64.50
CA SER A 32 -27.58 -5.07 64.38
C SER A 32 -27.08 -5.51 63.00
N SER A 33 -25.76 -5.65 62.96
CA SER A 33 -24.94 -6.14 61.86
C SER A 33 -24.86 -7.66 61.79
N SER A 34 -24.77 -8.21 60.58
CA SER A 34 -23.83 -9.31 60.31
C SER A 34 -23.25 -9.17 58.90
N SER A 35 -21.96 -9.51 58.77
CA SER A 35 -21.27 -9.56 57.49
C SER A 35 -21.55 -10.89 56.78
N ASP A 36 -21.76 -10.88 55.47
CA ASP A 36 -21.24 -11.97 54.62
C ASP A 36 -20.92 -11.48 53.20
N ASP A 37 -20.09 -12.25 52.49
CA ASP A 37 -19.66 -11.99 51.11
C ASP A 37 -20.66 -12.61 50.10
N GLY A 38 -20.95 -11.91 49.01
CA GLY A 38 -22.14 -12.22 48.20
C GLY A 38 -22.30 -11.41 46.92
N SER A 39 -21.31 -11.45 46.02
CA SER A 39 -21.42 -10.79 44.72
C SER A 39 -22.37 -11.52 43.75
N ASP A 40 -23.66 -11.20 43.79
CA ASP A 40 -24.64 -11.61 42.76
C ASP A 40 -25.18 -10.40 41.99
N TYR A 41 -24.66 -10.21 40.77
CA TYR A 41 -25.28 -9.39 39.73
C TYR A 41 -25.13 -10.11 38.38
N SER A 42 -26.25 -10.22 37.67
CA SER A 42 -26.45 -11.18 36.57
C SER A 42 -25.70 -10.82 35.27
N ASP A 43 -24.83 -11.72 34.82
CA ASP A 43 -24.01 -11.53 33.61
C ASP A 43 -24.78 -11.82 32.30
N TYR A 44 -25.46 -10.81 31.77
CA TYR A 44 -26.19 -10.82 30.49
C TYR A 44 -25.25 -10.79 29.24
N THR A 45 -24.19 -11.61 29.23
CA THR A 45 -23.27 -11.75 28.09
C THR A 45 -23.91 -12.44 26.88
N ASP A 46 -24.38 -11.66 25.90
CA ASP A 46 -24.92 -12.16 24.61
C ASP A 46 -23.83 -12.40 23.54
N ASP A 47 -22.64 -12.84 23.99
CA ASP A 47 -21.41 -12.97 23.19
C ASP A 47 -21.38 -14.25 22.32
N ALA A 48 -22.56 -14.73 21.91
CA ALA A 48 -22.77 -16.03 21.25
C ALA A 48 -23.14 -15.96 19.76
N ASP A 49 -23.41 -14.77 19.20
CA ASP A 49 -23.60 -14.61 17.75
C ASP A 49 -23.01 -13.30 17.18
N ASP A 50 -21.78 -13.42 16.68
CA ASP A 50 -21.09 -12.44 15.82
C ASP A 50 -20.59 -13.18 14.57
N SER A 51 -21.55 -13.80 13.87
CA SER A 51 -21.37 -14.55 12.63
C SER A 51 -21.31 -13.61 11.42
N GLU A 52 -20.36 -13.82 10.50
CA GLU A 52 -20.25 -12.99 9.29
C GLU A 52 -21.31 -13.38 8.24
N ASP A 53 -22.44 -12.66 8.23
CA ASP A 53 -23.39 -12.62 7.10
C ASP A 53 -22.73 -11.93 5.90
N GLY A 54 -22.15 -12.74 5.01
CA GLY A 54 -21.75 -12.33 3.67
C GLY A 54 -22.86 -12.65 2.69
N TYR A 55 -23.31 -11.65 1.92
CA TYR A 55 -24.38 -11.80 0.94
C TYR A 55 -24.14 -12.95 -0.03
N SER A 56 -25.18 -13.74 -0.28
CA SER A 56 -25.24 -14.65 -1.42
C SER A 56 -25.31 -13.84 -2.72
N THR A 57 -24.39 -14.11 -3.64
CA THR A 57 -24.58 -13.84 -5.06
C THR A 57 -24.33 -15.15 -5.79
N PRO A 58 -25.29 -15.68 -6.57
CA PRO A 58 -25.04 -16.86 -7.39
C PRO A 58 -24.01 -16.49 -8.47
N MET A 59 -22.80 -17.02 -8.35
CA MET A 59 -21.81 -16.99 -9.41
C MET A 59 -22.20 -18.04 -10.45
N THR A 60 -23.11 -17.67 -11.35
CA THR A 60 -23.32 -18.43 -12.59
C THR A 60 -22.08 -18.25 -13.45
N GLU A 61 -21.23 -19.27 -13.52
CA GLU A 61 -20.08 -19.26 -14.42
C GLU A 61 -20.56 -19.23 -15.89
N PRO A 62 -19.99 -18.37 -16.76
CA PRO A 62 -20.34 -18.36 -18.16
C PRO A 62 -19.80 -19.63 -18.84
N VAL A 63 -20.69 -20.42 -19.44
CA VAL A 63 -20.30 -21.61 -20.20
C VAL A 63 -19.43 -21.17 -21.38
N SER A 64 -18.21 -21.71 -21.49
CA SER A 64 -17.33 -21.49 -22.64
C SER A 64 -17.11 -22.82 -23.36
N ASP A 65 -17.81 -23.03 -24.47
CA ASP A 65 -17.65 -24.21 -25.31
C ASP A 65 -16.24 -24.28 -25.91
N VAL A 66 -15.52 -25.35 -25.59
CA VAL A 66 -14.27 -25.74 -26.27
C VAL A 66 -14.34 -27.25 -26.48
N GLU A 67 -14.31 -27.69 -27.73
CA GLU A 67 -14.60 -29.08 -28.11
C GLU A 67 -13.55 -30.08 -27.62
N SER A 68 -14.02 -31.20 -27.09
CA SER A 68 -13.20 -32.27 -26.54
C SER A 68 -12.72 -33.24 -27.62
N HIS A 69 -11.57 -32.95 -28.24
CA HIS A 69 -10.89 -33.93 -29.10
C HIS A 69 -10.27 -35.08 -28.29
N LEU A 70 -11.04 -36.16 -28.17
CA LEU A 70 -10.63 -37.43 -27.58
C LEU A 70 -9.53 -38.10 -28.42
N LEU A 71 -8.41 -38.45 -27.78
CA LEU A 71 -7.63 -39.64 -28.13
C LEU A 71 -7.26 -40.39 -26.85
N ALA A 72 -7.60 -41.68 -26.81
CA ALA A 72 -7.42 -42.52 -25.63
C ALA A 72 -6.07 -43.25 -25.65
N SER A 73 -5.60 -43.64 -24.47
CA SER A 73 -4.76 -44.83 -24.32
C SER A 73 -5.06 -45.51 -22.99
N GLN A 74 -5.14 -46.83 -23.03
CA GLN A 74 -5.63 -47.67 -21.95
C GLN A 74 -4.47 -48.08 -21.03
N ARG A 75 -4.76 -48.31 -19.74
CA ARG A 75 -3.87 -49.07 -18.86
C ARG A 75 -3.98 -50.57 -19.15
N PRO A 76 -2.84 -51.28 -19.28
CA PRO A 76 -2.69 -52.61 -18.70
C PRO A 76 -2.11 -52.57 -17.27
N GLN A 77 -2.01 -53.72 -16.61
CA GLN A 77 -1.60 -53.86 -15.20
C GLN A 77 -0.21 -54.51 -15.02
N LYS A 78 0.24 -54.49 -13.76
CA LYS A 78 1.13 -55.46 -13.07
C LYS A 78 2.64 -55.41 -13.35
N SER A 79 3.39 -55.25 -12.25
CA SER A 79 4.80 -55.60 -12.08
C SER A 79 5.02 -57.12 -12.11
N PRO A 80 6.26 -57.58 -12.32
CA PRO A 80 6.95 -58.25 -11.20
C PRO A 80 8.42 -57.79 -11.02
N ALA A 81 9.17 -58.49 -10.16
CA ALA A 81 10.39 -58.03 -9.52
C ALA A 81 11.71 -58.27 -10.28
N SER A 82 12.74 -57.49 -9.90
CA SER A 82 14.18 -57.81 -9.82
C SER A 82 14.89 -58.53 -10.99
N THR A 83 15.90 -57.87 -11.57
CA THR A 83 17.33 -58.17 -11.29
C THR A 83 18.29 -57.18 -11.98
N SER A 84 19.58 -57.27 -11.64
CA SER A 84 20.75 -56.59 -12.22
C SER A 84 20.71 -56.37 -13.74
N ASN A 85 21.22 -55.26 -14.30
CA ASN A 85 22.67 -54.99 -14.28
C ASN A 85 23.09 -53.52 -14.49
N ARG A 86 24.33 -53.21 -14.07
CA ARG A 86 24.96 -51.88 -14.14
C ARG A 86 25.71 -51.68 -15.47
N SER A 87 25.04 -51.09 -16.46
CA SER A 87 25.69 -50.63 -17.71
C SER A 87 25.91 -49.12 -17.67
N GLN A 88 27.17 -48.69 -17.70
CA GLN A 88 27.51 -47.26 -17.70
C GLN A 88 27.28 -46.64 -19.07
N ILE A 89 26.32 -45.72 -19.17
CA ILE A 89 26.27 -44.74 -20.25
C ILE A 89 27.18 -43.56 -19.84
N PRO A 90 28.16 -43.15 -20.67
CA PRO A 90 29.00 -41.99 -20.34
C PRO A 90 28.15 -40.72 -20.24
N ALA A 91 28.11 -40.11 -19.06
CA ALA A 91 27.47 -38.82 -18.87
C ALA A 91 28.28 -37.72 -19.57
N ILE A 92 27.88 -37.36 -20.78
CA ILE A 92 28.33 -36.12 -21.43
C ILE A 92 27.70 -34.97 -20.65
N SER A 93 28.38 -34.50 -19.59
CA SER A 93 27.96 -33.29 -18.88
C SER A 93 28.03 -32.10 -19.83
N PRO A 94 26.92 -31.44 -20.18
CA PRO A 94 26.98 -30.09 -20.72
C PRO A 94 27.51 -29.22 -19.58
N ARG A 95 28.69 -28.62 -19.74
CA ARG A 95 29.14 -27.58 -18.82
C ARG A 95 28.29 -26.34 -19.05
N LEU A 96 27.13 -26.30 -18.42
CA LEU A 96 26.32 -25.09 -18.29
C LEU A 96 27.22 -23.95 -17.76
N PRO A 97 27.14 -22.74 -18.33
CA PRO A 97 27.82 -21.59 -17.76
C PRO A 97 27.35 -21.40 -16.32
N LYS A 98 28.27 -21.33 -15.36
CA LYS A 98 27.94 -21.02 -13.96
C LYS A 98 27.58 -19.53 -13.82
N ASN A 99 26.37 -19.17 -14.23
CA ASN A 99 25.69 -18.01 -13.67
C ASN A 99 25.51 -18.28 -12.17
N ARG A 100 26.27 -17.60 -11.31
CA ARG A 100 26.18 -17.80 -9.84
C ARG A 100 24.88 -17.26 -9.22
N ASP A 101 24.11 -16.49 -9.99
CA ASP A 101 22.89 -15.80 -9.54
C ASP A 101 21.62 -16.60 -9.85
N GLU A 102 21.72 -17.76 -10.52
CA GLU A 102 20.64 -18.74 -10.59
C GLU A 102 20.70 -19.57 -9.29
N PRO A 103 19.70 -19.49 -8.40
CA PRO A 103 19.67 -20.34 -7.21
C PRO A 103 19.47 -21.80 -7.63
N ASP A 104 20.01 -22.73 -6.83
CA ASP A 104 19.64 -24.14 -6.94
C ASP A 104 18.12 -24.30 -6.70
N ASP A 105 17.52 -25.39 -7.21
CA ASP A 105 16.10 -25.75 -7.00
C ASP A 105 15.90 -26.30 -5.58
N ASP A 106 16.22 -25.47 -4.58
CA ASP A 106 16.11 -25.74 -3.15
C ASP A 106 14.66 -25.44 -2.69
N THR A 107 13.70 -26.05 -3.39
CA THR A 107 12.25 -25.92 -3.12
C THR A 107 11.81 -26.85 -1.98
N ASP A 108 12.31 -26.57 -0.78
CA ASP A 108 12.00 -27.33 0.45
C ASP A 108 10.52 -27.21 0.91
N GLU A 109 9.82 -26.14 0.50
CA GLU A 109 8.39 -25.92 0.75
C GLU A 109 7.46 -26.65 -0.25
N ASP A 110 7.17 -27.93 -0.02
CA ASP A 110 6.01 -28.60 -0.66
C ASP A 110 4.68 -28.00 -0.15
N ILE A 111 3.79 -27.64 -1.08
CA ILE A 111 2.41 -27.19 -0.81
C ILE A 111 1.59 -28.19 0.04
N ALA A 112 1.95 -29.47 0.03
CA ALA A 112 1.37 -30.49 0.91
C ALA A 112 1.60 -30.18 2.41
N ASN A 113 2.77 -29.61 2.74
CA ASN A 113 3.18 -29.25 4.10
C ASN A 113 2.52 -27.96 4.60
N VAL A 114 2.00 -27.12 3.70
CA VAL A 114 1.33 -25.85 4.06
C VAL A 114 -0.07 -26.12 4.66
N PRO A 115 -0.36 -25.68 5.90
CA PRO A 115 -1.68 -25.89 6.52
C PRO A 115 -2.80 -25.14 5.79
N LEU A 116 -3.96 -25.79 5.60
CA LEU A 116 -5.13 -25.17 4.94
C LEU A 116 -5.76 -24.00 5.73
N ASP A 117 -5.34 -23.76 6.97
CA ASP A 117 -5.67 -22.59 7.77
C ASP A 117 -4.53 -21.57 7.93
N TYR A 118 -3.43 -21.73 7.18
CA TYR A 118 -2.42 -20.70 7.00
C TYR A 118 -3.06 -19.40 6.48
N GLY A 119 -2.63 -18.24 6.99
CA GLY A 119 -3.24 -16.94 6.71
C GLY A 119 -4.69 -16.73 7.18
N ARG A 120 -5.38 -17.71 7.80
CA ARG A 120 -6.75 -17.51 8.32
C ARG A 120 -6.77 -16.76 9.64
N SER A 121 -7.78 -15.89 9.81
CA SER A 121 -7.95 -15.09 11.03
C SER A 121 -8.10 -15.94 12.30
N GLY A 122 -7.60 -15.45 13.43
CA GLY A 122 -7.65 -16.16 14.72
C GLY A 122 -9.08 -16.58 15.13
N LYS A 123 -10.09 -15.73 14.88
CA LYS A 123 -11.51 -16.07 15.14
C LYS A 123 -11.98 -17.28 14.30
N THR A 124 -11.52 -17.37 13.04
CA THR A 124 -11.78 -18.54 12.17
C THR A 124 -11.13 -19.80 12.72
N LYS A 125 -9.90 -19.72 13.23
CA LYS A 125 -9.19 -20.86 13.85
C LYS A 125 -9.87 -21.32 15.14
N ILE A 126 -10.30 -20.39 15.99
CA ILE A 126 -11.06 -20.68 17.23
C ILE A 126 -12.39 -21.39 16.92
N ASN A 127 -13.14 -20.92 15.91
CA ASN A 127 -14.38 -21.60 15.49
C ASN A 127 -14.12 -23.01 14.93
N GLY A 128 -13.02 -23.20 14.19
CA GLY A 128 -12.56 -24.52 13.73
C GLY A 128 -12.27 -25.48 14.90
N ALA A 129 -11.47 -25.05 15.87
CA ALA A 129 -11.18 -25.84 17.07
C ALA A 129 -12.44 -26.12 17.91
N ARG A 130 -13.41 -25.19 17.96
CA ARG A 130 -14.69 -25.37 18.66
C ARG A 130 -15.55 -26.47 18.03
N ILE A 131 -15.70 -26.48 16.70
CA ILE A 131 -16.52 -27.50 16.03
C ILE A 131 -15.82 -28.87 16.04
N GLU A 132 -14.49 -28.88 15.99
CA GLU A 132 -13.63 -30.05 16.14
C GLU A 132 -13.76 -30.70 17.52
N GLU A 133 -13.67 -29.94 18.62
CA GLU A 133 -13.88 -30.47 19.99
C GLU A 133 -15.28 -31.09 20.15
N ARG A 134 -16.30 -30.46 19.56
CA ARG A 134 -17.67 -30.99 19.55
C ARG A 134 -17.79 -32.27 18.73
N TRP A 135 -17.12 -32.36 17.58
CA TRP A 135 -17.09 -33.56 16.74
C TRP A 135 -16.43 -34.74 17.45
N HIS A 136 -15.30 -34.51 18.14
CA HIS A 136 -14.66 -35.52 18.98
C HIS A 136 -15.60 -36.02 20.08
N LYS A 137 -16.31 -35.11 20.78
CA LYS A 137 -17.31 -35.46 21.79
C LYS A 137 -18.50 -36.26 21.21
N TYR A 138 -18.96 -35.92 20.00
CA TYR A 138 -20.00 -36.68 19.31
C TYR A 138 -19.53 -38.09 18.91
N CYS A 139 -18.31 -38.23 18.38
CA CYS A 139 -17.72 -39.53 18.06
C CYS A 139 -17.56 -40.39 19.31
N GLY A 140 -17.08 -39.82 20.43
CA GLY A 140 -16.98 -40.52 21.71
C GLY A 140 -18.33 -41.02 22.24
N VAL A 141 -19.42 -40.24 22.09
CA VAL A 141 -20.79 -40.72 22.39
C VAL A 141 -21.20 -41.84 21.44
N LYS A 142 -20.87 -41.73 20.14
CA LYS A 142 -21.21 -42.76 19.13
C LYS A 142 -20.40 -44.05 19.23
N ALA A 143 -19.20 -44.02 19.82
CA ALA A 143 -18.38 -45.20 20.06
C ALA A 143 -18.87 -46.07 21.24
N VAL A 144 -19.80 -45.56 22.06
CA VAL A 144 -20.34 -46.23 23.27
C VAL A 144 -21.78 -46.74 23.08
N GLU A 145 -22.41 -46.50 21.91
CA GLU A 145 -23.72 -47.09 21.58
C GLU A 145 -23.57 -48.60 21.25
N ASP A 146 -24.52 -49.44 21.66
CA ASP A 146 -24.48 -50.91 21.48
C ASP A 146 -24.41 -51.39 20.01
N SER A 147 -24.55 -50.48 19.06
CA SER A 147 -24.45 -50.69 17.61
C SER A 147 -23.41 -49.77 16.95
N ALA A 148 -22.40 -49.33 17.71
CA ALA A 148 -21.32 -48.46 17.25
C ALA A 148 -20.60 -49.03 16.02
N LEU A 149 -20.69 -48.33 14.90
CA LEU A 149 -19.83 -48.59 13.74
C LEU A 149 -18.36 -48.29 14.10
N PRO A 150 -17.39 -49.16 13.73
CA PRO A 150 -15.97 -48.96 14.06
C PRO A 150 -15.37 -47.61 13.65
N LYS A 151 -15.99 -46.91 12.67
CA LYS A 151 -15.57 -45.57 12.26
C LYS A 151 -15.60 -44.53 13.39
N TRP A 152 -16.43 -44.70 14.42
CA TRP A 152 -16.58 -43.73 15.51
C TRP A 152 -15.43 -43.73 16.52
N SER A 153 -14.60 -44.77 16.53
CA SER A 153 -13.41 -44.86 17.40
C SER A 153 -12.30 -43.86 17.04
N ASP A 154 -12.30 -43.37 15.79
CA ASP A 154 -11.36 -42.38 15.28
C ASP A 154 -12.16 -41.21 14.67
N PRO A 155 -12.11 -40.00 15.27
CA PRO A 155 -12.87 -38.85 14.79
C PRO A 155 -12.50 -38.36 13.37
N GLU A 156 -11.27 -38.59 12.90
CA GLU A 156 -10.92 -38.29 11.50
C GLU A 156 -11.50 -39.33 10.54
N VAL A 157 -11.43 -40.62 10.87
CA VAL A 157 -12.04 -41.69 10.05
C VAL A 157 -13.56 -41.53 10.01
N ALA A 158 -14.19 -41.19 11.13
CA ALA A 158 -15.61 -40.83 11.19
C ALA A 158 -15.96 -39.67 10.25
N LEU A 159 -15.10 -38.65 10.17
CA LEU A 159 -15.31 -37.46 9.34
C LEU A 159 -15.04 -37.74 7.85
N ARG A 160 -14.03 -38.55 7.53
CA ARG A 160 -13.73 -39.03 6.17
C ARG A 160 -14.85 -39.93 5.63
N GLN A 161 -15.58 -40.62 6.52
CA GLN A 161 -16.72 -41.49 6.22
C GLN A 161 -18.06 -40.88 6.68
N VAL A 162 -18.19 -39.55 6.70
CA VAL A 162 -19.42 -38.87 7.16
C VAL A 162 -20.52 -38.95 6.10
N THR A 163 -21.74 -39.34 6.52
CA THR A 163 -22.94 -39.24 5.68
C THR A 163 -23.69 -37.93 5.94
N THR A 164 -24.59 -37.54 5.05
CA THR A 164 -25.48 -36.37 5.25
C THR A 164 -26.33 -36.52 6.52
N ASN A 165 -26.80 -37.75 6.80
CA ASN A 165 -27.48 -38.12 8.04
C ASN A 165 -26.56 -37.98 9.27
N ASP A 166 -25.28 -38.37 9.19
CA ASP A 166 -24.32 -38.19 10.29
C ASP A 166 -24.06 -36.70 10.58
N ALA A 167 -23.90 -35.87 9.55
CA ALA A 167 -23.72 -34.43 9.69
C ALA A 167 -24.97 -33.77 10.33
N HIS A 168 -26.16 -34.11 9.86
CA HIS A 168 -27.44 -33.67 10.45
C HIS A 168 -27.59 -34.12 11.91
N ARG A 169 -27.27 -35.39 12.23
CA ARG A 169 -27.29 -35.93 13.60
C ARG A 169 -26.31 -35.21 14.52
N PHE A 170 -25.12 -34.89 14.02
CA PHE A 170 -24.11 -34.11 14.75
C PHE A 170 -24.56 -32.66 15.02
N LEU A 171 -25.15 -31.97 14.04
CA LEU A 171 -25.72 -30.64 14.25
C LEU A 171 -26.85 -30.67 15.29
N ASN A 172 -27.74 -31.67 15.23
CA ASN A 172 -28.77 -31.94 16.24
C ASN A 172 -28.19 -32.34 17.62
N TYR A 173 -26.98 -32.87 17.68
CA TYR A 173 -26.25 -33.11 18.93
C TYR A 173 -25.66 -31.81 19.50
N CYS A 174 -25.12 -30.93 18.65
CA CYS A 174 -24.66 -29.60 19.07
C CYS A 174 -25.76 -28.78 19.76
N MET A 175 -27.02 -28.90 19.31
CA MET A 175 -28.19 -28.30 19.97
C MET A 175 -28.42 -28.80 21.41
N LYS A 176 -27.99 -30.03 21.72
CA LYS A 176 -28.19 -30.69 23.03
C LYS A 176 -27.05 -30.45 24.03
N LEU A 177 -25.94 -29.84 23.61
CA LEU A 177 -24.76 -29.66 24.45
C LEU A 177 -25.01 -28.64 25.57
N LYS A 178 -25.18 -29.13 26.80
CA LYS A 178 -25.31 -28.29 28.02
C LYS A 178 -23.96 -27.80 28.57
N ARG A 179 -22.85 -28.46 28.24
CA ARG A 179 -21.51 -28.15 28.76
C ARG A 179 -20.44 -28.16 27.66
N GLY A 180 -19.47 -27.25 27.77
CA GLY A 180 -18.44 -26.96 26.77
C GLY A 180 -17.06 -27.46 27.17
N LYS A 181 -16.04 -26.61 26.94
CA LYS A 181 -14.67 -26.84 27.39
C LYS A 181 -14.55 -26.52 28.89
N ASN A 182 -13.74 -27.29 29.61
CA ASN A 182 -13.56 -27.19 31.07
C ASN A 182 -14.89 -27.20 31.84
N ASP A 183 -15.82 -28.06 31.42
CA ASP A 183 -17.16 -28.29 31.98
C ASP A 183 -18.10 -27.07 32.12
N ARG A 184 -17.71 -25.90 31.56
CA ARG A 184 -18.49 -24.66 31.59
C ARG A 184 -19.87 -24.85 30.95
N LEU A 185 -20.92 -24.32 31.58
CA LEU A 185 -22.28 -24.33 31.04
C LEU A 185 -22.35 -23.58 29.69
N LEU A 186 -23.12 -24.11 28.76
CA LEU A 186 -23.40 -23.48 27.47
C LEU A 186 -24.81 -22.86 27.47
N LYS A 187 -24.95 -21.62 26.96
CA LYS A 187 -26.24 -20.89 26.88
C LYS A 187 -27.23 -21.46 25.83
N GLY A 188 -26.90 -22.61 25.22
CA GLY A 188 -27.63 -23.21 24.09
C GLY A 188 -27.40 -22.50 22.76
N ILE A 189 -27.87 -23.09 21.68
CA ILE A 189 -28.01 -22.42 20.37
C ILE A 189 -29.48 -21.98 20.25
N LYS A 190 -29.72 -20.67 20.16
CA LYS A 190 -31.08 -20.10 20.10
C LYS A 190 -31.46 -19.52 18.73
N LYS A 191 -30.47 -19.12 17.91
CA LYS A 191 -30.67 -18.51 16.58
C LYS A 191 -30.26 -19.45 15.45
N ALA A 192 -30.97 -19.37 14.34
CA ALA A 192 -30.69 -20.11 13.10
C ALA A 192 -29.35 -19.72 12.45
N SER A 193 -28.92 -18.46 12.58
CA SER A 193 -27.61 -17.96 12.17
C SER A 193 -26.46 -18.73 12.82
N ALA A 194 -26.50 -18.92 14.15
CA ALA A 194 -25.44 -19.62 14.89
C ALA A 194 -25.34 -21.11 14.48
N LEU A 195 -26.47 -21.78 14.19
CA LEU A 195 -26.48 -23.15 13.67
C LEU A 195 -25.86 -23.23 12.26
N ARG A 196 -26.16 -22.26 11.38
CA ARG A 196 -25.54 -22.15 10.04
C ARG A 196 -24.03 -21.85 10.14
N ALA A 197 -23.59 -21.09 11.15
CA ALA A 197 -22.18 -20.81 11.41
C ALA A 197 -21.42 -22.05 11.91
N ASP A 198 -22.05 -22.92 12.72
CA ASP A 198 -21.48 -24.21 13.11
C ASP A 198 -21.41 -25.19 11.92
N TRP A 199 -22.41 -25.20 11.03
CA TRP A 199 -22.34 -25.95 9.76
C TRP A 199 -21.19 -25.48 8.86
N LYS A 200 -21.07 -24.16 8.63
CA LYS A 200 -19.96 -23.53 7.89
C LYS A 200 -18.60 -23.86 8.49
N SER A 201 -18.53 -23.99 9.83
CA SER A 201 -17.32 -24.42 10.53
C SER A 201 -17.03 -25.91 10.29
N LEU A 202 -18.05 -26.78 10.31
CA LEU A 202 -17.92 -28.21 10.02
C LEU A 202 -17.46 -28.48 8.57
N GLN A 203 -18.02 -27.76 7.58
CA GLN A 203 -17.52 -27.80 6.19
C GLN A 203 -16.03 -27.42 6.11
N GLY A 204 -15.62 -26.41 6.89
CA GLY A 204 -14.22 -26.00 7.00
C GLY A 204 -13.31 -27.06 7.64
N TYR A 205 -13.81 -27.79 8.65
CA TYR A 205 -13.10 -28.89 9.30
C TYR A 205 -12.99 -30.12 8.38
N TYR A 206 -14.10 -30.53 7.76
CA TYR A 206 -14.13 -31.59 6.74
C TYR A 206 -13.07 -31.35 5.67
N ARG A 207 -13.09 -30.18 5.02
CA ARG A 207 -12.12 -29.82 3.97
C ARG A 207 -10.67 -29.75 4.45
N ARG A 208 -10.41 -29.53 5.74
CA ARG A 208 -9.05 -29.60 6.31
C ARG A 208 -8.52 -31.05 6.34
N ILE A 209 -9.39 -32.01 6.68
CA ILE A 209 -9.04 -33.43 6.83
C ILE A 209 -9.09 -34.20 5.50
N THR A 210 -10.15 -34.02 4.71
CA THR A 210 -10.36 -34.76 3.45
C THR A 210 -9.68 -34.12 2.23
N ARG A 211 -9.28 -32.84 2.34
CA ARG A 211 -8.87 -31.95 1.23
C ARG A 211 -9.97 -31.72 0.17
N THR A 212 -11.19 -32.26 0.35
CA THR A 212 -12.34 -32.11 -0.56
C THR A 212 -13.47 -31.27 0.07
N SER A 213 -14.49 -30.91 -0.72
CA SER A 213 -15.74 -30.31 -0.23
C SER A 213 -16.87 -31.34 -0.23
N PHE A 214 -17.92 -31.11 0.56
CA PHE A 214 -19.23 -31.76 0.33
C PHE A 214 -19.76 -31.38 -1.06
N THR A 215 -20.41 -32.33 -1.75
CA THR A 215 -21.04 -32.07 -3.05
C THR A 215 -22.31 -31.22 -2.90
N ASP A 216 -22.77 -30.58 -3.96
CA ASP A 216 -23.93 -29.68 -3.89
C ASP A 216 -25.21 -30.39 -3.46
N VAL A 217 -25.41 -31.63 -3.90
CA VAL A 217 -26.51 -32.51 -3.43
C VAL A 217 -26.42 -32.78 -1.92
N GLN A 218 -25.21 -33.07 -1.41
CA GLN A 218 -25.00 -33.26 0.03
C GLN A 218 -25.22 -31.97 0.82
N ASN A 219 -24.81 -30.82 0.27
CA ASN A 219 -25.06 -29.52 0.86
C ASN A 219 -26.57 -29.21 0.90
N GLU A 220 -27.33 -29.56 -0.14
CA GLU A 220 -28.78 -29.38 -0.20
C GLU A 220 -29.51 -30.28 0.82
N GLU A 221 -29.19 -31.58 0.89
CA GLU A 221 -29.73 -32.49 1.91
C GLU A 221 -29.47 -31.98 3.33
N ILE A 222 -28.23 -31.57 3.63
CA ILE A 222 -27.86 -31.07 4.96
C ILE A 222 -28.52 -29.72 5.24
N ASN A 223 -28.67 -28.83 4.25
CA ASN A 223 -29.40 -27.58 4.40
C ASN A 223 -30.91 -27.80 4.66
N ALA A 224 -31.53 -28.80 4.04
CA ALA A 224 -32.90 -29.22 4.35
C ALA A 224 -33.00 -29.78 5.78
N GLY A 225 -32.02 -30.59 6.22
CA GLY A 225 -31.89 -31.02 7.61
C GLY A 225 -31.74 -29.86 8.59
N ILE A 226 -30.96 -28.83 8.25
CA ILE A 226 -30.78 -27.61 9.07
C ILE A 226 -32.09 -26.84 9.21
N ARG A 227 -32.91 -26.72 8.15
CA ARG A 227 -34.27 -26.15 8.24
C ARG A 227 -35.13 -26.95 9.23
N SER A 228 -35.18 -28.27 9.08
CA SER A 228 -35.92 -29.15 10.01
C SER A 228 -35.44 -29.03 11.47
N LEU A 229 -34.14 -28.77 11.71
CA LEU A 229 -33.62 -28.49 13.05
C LEU A 229 -33.98 -27.09 13.57
N ILE A 230 -34.05 -26.08 12.71
CA ILE A 230 -34.55 -24.75 13.07
C ILE A 230 -36.00 -24.85 13.54
N ASP A 231 -36.86 -25.51 12.76
CA ASP A 231 -38.28 -25.70 13.09
C ASP A 231 -38.44 -26.50 14.40
N LYS A 232 -37.75 -27.65 14.50
CA LYS A 232 -37.83 -28.57 15.64
C LYS A 232 -37.39 -27.97 16.97
N TRP A 233 -36.38 -27.09 16.95
CA TRP A 233 -35.87 -26.41 18.15
C TRP A 233 -36.47 -25.01 18.32
N ASN A 234 -37.43 -24.62 17.46
CA ASN A 234 -38.05 -23.30 17.39
C ASN A 234 -37.01 -22.17 17.45
N LEU A 235 -35.98 -22.28 16.59
CA LEU A 235 -34.88 -21.32 16.58
C LEU A 235 -35.29 -20.01 15.94
N ASP A 236 -34.88 -18.94 16.59
CA ASP A 236 -35.07 -17.58 16.12
C ASP A 236 -34.42 -17.38 14.73
N MET A 237 -35.25 -16.94 13.78
CA MET A 237 -34.90 -16.66 12.40
C MET A 237 -34.90 -15.16 12.07
N GLU A 238 -35.21 -14.28 13.02
CA GLU A 238 -35.23 -12.84 12.79
C GLU A 238 -33.81 -12.32 12.52
N GLU A 239 -33.66 -11.55 11.44
CA GLU A 239 -32.41 -10.85 11.18
C GLU A 239 -32.14 -9.85 12.30
N ARG A 240 -30.92 -9.86 12.84
CA ARG A 240 -30.50 -8.91 13.88
C ARG A 240 -30.69 -7.48 13.38
N GLU A 241 -31.54 -6.72 14.07
CA GLU A 241 -31.97 -5.39 13.68
C GLU A 241 -30.81 -4.42 13.42
N LYS A 242 -30.71 -3.95 12.17
CA LYS A 242 -29.57 -3.19 11.61
C LYS A 242 -29.64 -1.68 11.90
N THR A 243 -30.40 -1.27 12.92
CA THR A 243 -30.49 0.12 13.38
C THR A 243 -29.09 0.65 13.74
N GLY A 244 -28.69 1.69 13.03
CA GLY A 244 -27.37 2.31 13.14
C GLY A 244 -27.36 3.48 14.11
N VAL A 245 -26.17 3.80 14.62
CA VAL A 245 -25.91 4.99 15.43
C VAL A 245 -25.14 6.03 14.61
N TYR A 246 -25.39 7.31 14.89
CA TYR A 246 -24.74 8.48 14.31
C TYR A 246 -23.98 9.27 15.38
N VAL A 247 -23.24 10.32 14.98
CA VAL A 247 -22.44 11.11 15.92
C VAL A 247 -23.31 11.84 16.96
N SER A 248 -24.54 12.24 16.62
CA SER A 248 -25.53 12.80 17.57
C SER A 248 -25.73 11.89 18.79
N ASP A 249 -25.91 10.60 18.52
CA ASP A 249 -26.30 9.60 19.51
C ASP A 249 -25.06 9.20 20.33
N LEU A 250 -23.90 9.11 19.67
CA LEU A 250 -22.62 8.84 20.31
C LEU A 250 -22.11 10.02 21.17
N THR A 251 -22.50 11.26 20.87
CA THR A 251 -22.22 12.44 21.71
C THR A 251 -22.97 12.35 23.05
N ALA A 252 -24.28 12.11 23.03
CA ALA A 252 -25.08 11.95 24.25
C ALA A 252 -24.68 10.69 25.04
N PHE A 253 -24.35 9.59 24.34
CA PHE A 253 -23.76 8.41 24.95
C PHE A 253 -22.42 8.73 25.64
N ASN A 254 -21.48 9.40 24.97
CA ASN A 254 -20.20 9.77 25.57
C ASN A 254 -20.37 10.69 26.80
N GLU A 255 -21.35 11.60 26.78
CA GLU A 255 -21.72 12.42 27.94
C GLU A 255 -22.18 11.55 29.12
N THR A 256 -23.00 10.53 28.87
CA THR A 256 -23.37 9.51 29.88
C THR A 256 -22.17 8.70 30.35
N VAL A 257 -21.26 8.26 29.46
CA VAL A 257 -20.03 7.53 29.84
C VAL A 257 -19.15 8.35 30.77
N LEU A 258 -19.09 9.68 30.59
CA LEU A 258 -18.34 10.57 31.47
C LEU A 258 -19.06 10.85 32.80
N ARG A 259 -20.40 10.99 32.81
CA ARG A 259 -21.18 11.35 34.01
C ARG A 259 -21.65 10.19 34.91
N THR A 260 -21.94 9.00 34.37
CA THR A 260 -22.61 7.94 35.16
C THR A 260 -21.82 7.55 36.40
N THR A 261 -22.51 7.46 37.53
CA THR A 261 -21.97 6.95 38.81
C THR A 261 -22.31 5.48 39.03
N GLU A 262 -23.33 4.94 38.35
CA GLU A 262 -23.78 3.55 38.44
C GLU A 262 -22.67 2.57 38.04
N LYS A 263 -21.93 2.89 36.97
CA LYS A 263 -20.74 2.15 36.56
C LYS A 263 -19.48 2.87 37.04
N ARG A 264 -18.95 2.41 38.17
CA ARG A 264 -17.64 2.84 38.70
C ARG A 264 -16.51 2.13 37.94
N TRP A 265 -15.33 2.76 37.92
CA TRP A 265 -14.14 2.30 37.22
C TRP A 265 -12.92 2.40 38.14
N HIS A 266 -11.86 1.65 37.85
CA HIS A 266 -10.64 1.72 38.64
C HIS A 266 -9.81 2.97 38.32
N LEU A 267 -9.83 3.41 37.06
CA LEU A 267 -9.08 4.57 36.58
C LEU A 267 -9.95 5.44 35.66
N GLY A 268 -9.80 6.76 35.70
CA GLY A 268 -10.50 7.68 34.79
C GLY A 268 -10.19 7.40 33.31
N PHE A 269 -8.98 6.89 33.02
CA PHE A 269 -8.57 6.40 31.70
C PHE A 269 -9.55 5.39 31.09
N GLU A 270 -10.24 4.59 31.90
CA GLU A 270 -11.22 3.60 31.40
C GLU A 270 -12.44 4.26 30.74
N ARG A 271 -12.85 5.46 31.18
CA ARG A 271 -13.89 6.26 30.50
C ARG A 271 -13.34 6.90 29.23
N ILE A 272 -12.14 7.50 29.32
CA ILE A 272 -11.46 8.19 28.21
C ILE A 272 -11.27 7.25 27.00
N GLN A 273 -10.82 6.01 27.24
CA GLN A 273 -10.62 5.05 26.15
C GLN A 273 -11.95 4.58 25.50
N ILE A 274 -13.08 4.61 26.22
CA ILE A 274 -14.40 4.25 25.66
C ILE A 274 -14.91 5.37 24.75
N CYS A 275 -14.79 6.63 25.17
CA CYS A 275 -15.13 7.78 24.31
C CYS A 275 -14.23 7.85 23.06
N LEU A 276 -12.94 7.57 23.19
CA LEU A 276 -12.04 7.46 22.05
C LEU A 276 -12.39 6.28 21.12
N PHE A 277 -12.88 5.16 21.68
CA PHE A 277 -13.32 4.00 20.90
C PHE A 277 -14.55 4.31 20.05
N THR A 278 -15.53 5.05 20.57
CA THR A 278 -16.72 5.46 19.79
C THR A 278 -16.37 6.47 18.71
N ILE A 279 -15.48 7.43 19.00
CA ILE A 279 -14.98 8.42 18.01
C ILE A 279 -14.25 7.73 16.85
N LEU A 280 -13.23 6.92 17.13
CA LEU A 280 -12.49 6.20 16.08
C LEU A 280 -13.37 5.14 15.40
N GLY A 281 -14.33 4.54 16.11
CA GLY A 281 -15.28 3.58 15.57
C GLY A 281 -16.19 4.16 14.49
N ILE A 282 -16.79 5.33 14.72
CA ILE A 282 -17.68 5.96 13.72
C ILE A 282 -16.92 6.68 12.59
N PHE A 283 -15.75 7.26 12.87
CA PHE A 283 -14.97 7.94 11.82
C PHE A 283 -14.21 6.98 10.89
N THR A 284 -13.83 5.79 11.36
CA THR A 284 -13.09 4.81 10.53
C THR A 284 -13.95 3.65 10.03
N LEU A 285 -15.10 3.43 10.68
CA LEU A 285 -15.98 2.26 10.49
C LEU A 285 -15.24 0.92 10.68
N ASN A 286 -14.07 0.90 11.33
CA ASN A 286 -13.31 -0.32 11.56
C ASN A 286 -14.04 -1.31 12.47
N ARG A 287 -13.61 -2.57 12.40
CA ARG A 287 -14.12 -3.64 13.27
C ARG A 287 -13.53 -3.51 14.67
N ILE A 288 -14.28 -3.91 15.70
CA ILE A 288 -13.82 -3.92 17.10
C ILE A 288 -12.41 -4.55 17.24
N SER A 289 -12.16 -5.71 16.66
CA SER A 289 -10.85 -6.38 16.74
C SER A 289 -9.70 -5.62 16.08
N ALA A 290 -9.97 -4.73 15.10
CA ALA A 290 -8.98 -3.92 14.41
C ALA A 290 -8.75 -2.56 15.09
N LEU A 291 -9.76 -2.06 15.82
CA LEU A 291 -9.63 -0.89 16.70
C LEU A 291 -8.83 -1.24 17.96
N LEU A 292 -9.17 -2.36 18.62
CA LEU A 292 -8.50 -2.79 19.86
C LEU A 292 -7.05 -3.26 19.64
N SER A 293 -6.67 -3.58 18.40
CA SER A 293 -5.27 -3.87 18.02
C SER A 293 -4.46 -2.63 17.62
N LEU A 294 -4.97 -1.41 17.85
CA LEU A 294 -4.22 -0.19 17.58
C LEU A 294 -3.18 0.07 18.67
N GLN A 295 -1.94 0.29 18.26
CA GLN A 295 -0.81 0.78 19.05
C GLN A 295 -0.48 2.21 18.59
N PHE A 296 0.24 2.99 19.38
CA PHE A 296 0.56 4.38 19.01
C PHE A 296 1.38 4.51 17.73
N LYS A 297 2.21 3.53 17.34
CA LYS A 297 2.89 3.48 16.03
C LYS A 297 1.94 3.41 14.82
N HIS A 298 0.67 3.06 15.03
CA HIS A 298 -0.38 3.10 14.00
C HIS A 298 -1.02 4.50 13.90
N LEU A 299 -0.60 5.47 14.72
CA LEU A 299 -0.97 6.88 14.62
C LEU A 299 0.25 7.70 14.20
N GLN A 300 0.04 8.69 13.34
CA GLN A 300 1.01 9.74 13.03
C GLN A 300 0.48 11.06 13.57
N PHE A 301 1.30 11.77 14.33
CA PHE A 301 1.01 13.11 14.80
C PHE A 301 1.84 14.13 14.01
N SER A 302 1.26 15.28 13.67
CA SER A 302 1.94 16.33 12.92
C SER A 302 1.24 17.68 13.09
N ILE A 303 1.92 18.76 12.73
CA ILE A 303 1.30 20.03 12.38
C ILE A 303 1.40 20.22 10.86
N GLN A 304 0.32 20.70 10.23
CA GLN A 304 0.25 20.98 8.79
C GLN A 304 0.23 22.50 8.57
N ARG A 305 0.85 22.98 7.49
CA ARG A 305 0.67 24.36 7.03
C ARG A 305 -0.75 24.52 6.50
N ASP A 306 -1.50 25.50 7.01
CA ASP A 306 -2.84 25.80 6.48
C ASP A 306 -2.73 26.29 5.02
N PRO A 307 -3.38 25.62 4.03
CA PRO A 307 -3.42 26.10 2.65
C PRO A 307 -4.13 27.44 2.47
N LEU A 308 -4.89 27.92 3.47
CA LEU A 308 -5.56 29.23 3.46
C LEU A 308 -4.74 30.34 4.18
N GLY A 309 -3.58 30.00 4.77
CA GLY A 309 -2.65 30.96 5.36
C GLY A 309 -2.89 31.30 6.84
N GLY A 310 -3.78 30.57 7.54
CA GLY A 310 -3.95 30.63 8.99
C GLY A 310 -2.85 29.92 9.79
N PRO A 311 -3.05 29.70 11.10
CA PRO A 311 -2.08 29.03 11.96
C PRO A 311 -1.89 27.55 11.56
N PRO A 312 -0.75 26.93 11.92
CA PRO A 312 -0.54 25.50 11.68
C PRO A 312 -1.62 24.63 12.33
N ILE A 313 -2.16 23.68 11.57
CA ILE A 313 -3.29 22.84 11.95
C ILE A 313 -2.74 21.52 12.55
N PRO A 314 -3.01 21.19 13.82
CA PRO A 314 -2.72 19.87 14.36
C PRO A 314 -3.43 18.77 13.59
N MET A 315 -2.76 17.64 13.42
CA MET A 315 -3.15 16.57 12.51
C MET A 315 -2.82 15.21 13.11
N VAL A 316 -3.84 14.36 13.24
CA VAL A 316 -3.71 12.93 13.54
C VAL A 316 -4.01 12.14 12.28
N GLU A 317 -3.12 11.25 11.86
CA GLU A 317 -3.38 10.31 10.75
C GLU A 317 -3.29 8.87 11.24
N LEU A 318 -4.42 8.16 11.25
CA LEU A 318 -4.47 6.74 11.57
C LEU A 318 -3.97 5.94 10.37
N ARG A 319 -2.78 5.34 10.52
CA ARG A 319 -2.16 4.42 9.57
C ARG A 319 -2.60 3.00 9.89
N ALA A 320 -3.62 2.48 9.21
CA ALA A 320 -4.14 1.13 9.47
C ALA A 320 -3.20 0.04 8.91
N ALA A 321 -2.07 -0.21 9.59
CA ALA A 321 -1.12 -1.25 9.20
C ALA A 321 -1.81 -2.63 9.08
N HIS A 322 -2.45 -3.08 10.16
CA HIS A 322 -2.88 -4.47 10.32
C HIS A 322 -4.37 -4.75 10.03
N THR A 323 -5.00 -4.00 9.13
CA THR A 323 -6.40 -4.26 8.72
C THR A 323 -6.53 -5.51 7.83
N LYS A 324 -6.82 -6.65 8.48
CA LYS A 324 -7.27 -7.94 7.91
C LYS A 324 -6.52 -8.38 6.64
N GLN A 325 -5.31 -8.91 6.82
CA GLN A 325 -4.52 -9.56 5.77
C GLN A 325 -5.36 -10.50 4.89
N PHE A 326 -5.20 -10.39 3.58
CA PHE A 326 -5.74 -11.32 2.60
C PHE A 326 -4.61 -11.82 1.71
N LEU A 327 -4.35 -13.13 1.74
CA LEU A 327 -3.17 -13.76 1.09
C LEU A 327 -1.84 -13.10 1.50
N GLY A 328 -1.70 -12.71 2.78
CA GLY A 328 -0.51 -12.05 3.33
C GLY A 328 -0.42 -10.54 3.08
N THR A 329 -1.15 -10.00 2.10
CA THR A 329 -1.12 -8.56 1.79
C THR A 329 -1.90 -7.74 2.83
N GLU A 330 -1.23 -6.78 3.45
CA GLU A 330 -1.86 -5.78 4.32
C GLU A 330 -2.50 -4.65 3.49
N GLN A 331 -3.77 -4.31 3.80
CA GLN A 331 -4.49 -3.23 3.12
C GLN A 331 -4.49 -1.98 4.00
N HIS A 332 -3.53 -1.10 3.75
CA HIS A 332 -3.26 0.10 4.54
C HIS A 332 -4.22 1.25 4.22
N ASN A 333 -5.39 1.29 4.85
CA ASN A 333 -6.30 2.43 4.75
C ASN A 333 -5.87 3.53 5.73
N ASN A 334 -5.38 4.66 5.23
CA ASN A 334 -4.94 5.76 6.10
C ASN A 334 -6.04 6.83 6.24
N PHE A 335 -6.43 7.15 7.47
CA PHE A 335 -7.49 8.11 7.80
C PHE A 335 -6.89 9.38 8.43
N PRO A 336 -6.82 10.50 7.69
CA PRO A 336 -6.38 11.78 8.25
C PRO A 336 -7.52 12.49 8.99
N PHE A 337 -7.19 13.08 10.13
CA PHE A 337 -8.05 13.86 11.00
C PHE A 337 -7.38 15.21 11.26
N PRO A 338 -7.76 16.30 10.57
CA PRO A 338 -7.37 17.67 10.96
C PRO A 338 -8.09 18.13 12.22
N GLU A 339 -7.47 19.00 13.02
CA GLU A 339 -8.16 19.70 14.10
C GLU A 339 -9.26 20.60 13.52
N VAL A 340 -10.49 20.46 14.03
CA VAL A 340 -11.66 21.28 13.66
C VAL A 340 -11.83 22.36 14.73
N VAL A 341 -11.58 23.61 14.35
CA VAL A 341 -11.49 24.74 15.29
C VAL A 341 -12.87 25.25 15.72
N ASP A 342 -13.87 25.12 14.84
CA ASP A 342 -15.26 25.54 15.02
C ASP A 342 -16.17 24.40 15.52
N ASP A 343 -15.62 23.42 16.23
CA ASP A 343 -16.37 22.27 16.72
C ASP A 343 -17.25 22.61 17.95
N PRO A 344 -18.59 22.58 17.87
CA PRO A 344 -19.46 23.00 18.97
C PRO A 344 -19.36 22.12 20.23
N THR A 345 -18.81 20.90 20.13
CA THR A 345 -18.69 19.98 21.26
C THR A 345 -17.38 19.17 21.21
N LEU A 346 -16.40 19.54 22.05
CA LEU A 346 -15.09 18.86 22.13
C LEU A 346 -15.16 17.37 22.51
N ILE A 347 -16.30 16.90 23.02
CA ILE A 347 -16.56 15.50 23.43
C ILE A 347 -16.46 14.48 22.27
N PHE A 348 -16.40 14.95 21.02
CA PHE A 348 -16.20 14.12 19.83
C PHE A 348 -14.93 14.44 19.03
N SER A 349 -14.06 15.32 19.53
CA SER A 349 -12.80 15.69 18.86
C SER A 349 -11.70 14.66 19.17
N PRO A 350 -11.18 13.91 18.17
CA PRO A 350 -10.17 12.89 18.42
C PRO A 350 -8.85 13.49 18.92
N HIS A 351 -8.59 14.76 18.59
CA HIS A 351 -7.43 15.51 19.05
C HIS A 351 -7.42 15.63 20.58
N VAL A 352 -8.55 16.02 21.18
CA VAL A 352 -8.67 16.24 22.63
C VAL A 352 -8.39 14.95 23.42
N PHE A 353 -8.96 13.83 22.98
CA PHE A 353 -8.74 12.53 23.63
C PHE A 353 -7.33 11.99 23.39
N LEU A 354 -6.80 12.07 22.16
CA LEU A 354 -5.48 11.54 21.83
C LEU A 354 -4.34 12.35 22.45
N PHE A 355 -4.30 13.67 22.26
CA PHE A 355 -3.27 14.51 22.87
C PHE A 355 -3.37 14.49 24.40
N GLY A 356 -4.59 14.41 24.98
CA GLY A 356 -4.76 14.22 26.42
C GLY A 356 -4.09 12.94 26.96
N ILE A 357 -4.17 11.82 26.23
CA ILE A 357 -3.45 10.58 26.60
C ILE A 357 -1.94 10.73 26.37
N LEU A 358 -1.51 11.36 25.28
CA LEU A 358 -0.07 11.58 24.99
C LEU A 358 0.61 12.46 26.04
N PHE A 359 -0.04 13.53 26.52
CA PHE A 359 0.51 14.37 27.59
C PHE A 359 0.52 13.65 28.94
N HIS A 360 -0.50 12.82 29.24
CA HIS A 360 -0.49 11.96 30.43
C HIS A 360 0.67 10.95 30.43
N LEU A 361 1.12 10.51 29.25
CA LEU A 361 2.24 9.60 29.05
C LEU A 361 3.61 10.30 28.89
N ASP A 362 3.67 11.65 28.86
CA ASP A 362 4.87 12.41 28.43
C ASP A 362 5.43 11.88 27.10
N ALA A 363 4.55 11.62 26.13
CA ALA A 363 4.81 10.67 25.04
C ALA A 363 5.75 11.13 23.91
N PHE A 364 6.05 12.43 23.80
CA PHE A 364 6.81 12.99 22.67
C PHE A 364 8.32 12.78 22.81
N GLU A 365 9.01 12.54 21.70
CA GLU A 365 10.48 12.38 21.69
C GLU A 365 11.23 13.71 21.87
N ALA A 366 10.59 14.84 21.53
CA ALA A 366 11.14 16.18 21.72
C ALA A 366 10.71 16.75 23.08
N ASP A 367 11.69 17.21 23.87
CA ASP A 367 11.44 17.67 25.23
C ASP A 367 10.58 18.95 25.28
N GLY A 368 9.71 19.04 26.27
CA GLY A 368 8.92 20.25 26.55
C GLY A 368 7.66 20.44 25.68
N LEU A 369 7.15 19.38 25.03
CA LEU A 369 5.79 19.34 24.48
C LEU A 369 4.82 18.68 25.48
N ARG A 370 4.23 19.48 26.38
CA ARG A 370 3.40 18.99 27.50
C ARG A 370 1.96 19.48 27.49
N SER A 371 1.59 20.40 26.60
CA SER A 371 0.19 20.82 26.42
C SER A 371 -0.15 21.19 24.96
N MET A 372 -1.43 21.47 24.69
CA MET A 372 -1.86 21.93 23.36
C MET A 372 -1.33 23.34 23.02
N GLU A 373 -1.04 24.17 24.03
CA GLU A 373 -0.40 25.47 23.86
C GLU A 373 1.03 25.28 23.34
N ASP A 374 1.76 24.28 23.85
CA ASP A 374 3.09 23.94 23.35
C ASP A 374 3.06 23.47 21.89
N VAL A 375 2.08 22.64 21.53
CA VAL A 375 1.90 22.11 20.17
C VAL A 375 1.45 23.20 19.20
N ARG A 376 0.52 24.08 19.59
CA ARG A 376 0.02 25.19 18.74
C ARG A 376 1.00 26.36 18.66
N GLY A 377 1.98 26.45 19.56
CA GLY A 377 3.10 27.38 19.47
C GLY A 377 4.17 27.00 18.43
N LEU A 378 4.11 25.80 17.85
CA LEU A 378 5.05 25.33 16.82
C LEU A 378 4.68 25.86 15.43
N LEU A 379 5.71 26.23 14.66
CA LEU A 379 5.60 26.69 13.28
C LEU A 379 6.19 25.68 12.29
N VAL A 380 5.59 25.58 11.10
CA VAL A 380 6.13 24.79 9.98
C VAL A 380 7.19 25.60 9.25
N ALA A 381 8.40 25.05 9.15
CA ALA A 381 9.55 25.66 8.49
C ALA A 381 9.28 26.10 7.04
N GLU A 382 9.92 27.18 6.58
CA GLU A 382 9.77 27.69 5.23
C GLU A 382 10.18 26.64 4.18
N GLY A 383 9.41 26.53 3.09
CA GLY A 383 9.63 25.51 2.07
C GLY A 383 9.32 24.08 2.52
N CYS A 384 8.74 23.91 3.72
CA CYS A 384 8.11 22.68 4.21
C CYS A 384 6.59 22.90 4.38
N GLU A 385 5.84 21.80 4.28
CA GLU A 385 4.37 21.80 4.32
C GLU A 385 3.79 21.12 5.58
N GLN A 386 4.62 20.36 6.30
CA GLN A 386 4.29 19.79 7.61
C GLN A 386 5.53 19.70 8.51
N MET A 387 5.32 19.47 9.80
CA MET A 387 6.32 18.91 10.73
C MET A 387 5.68 17.74 11.49
N GLU A 388 6.33 16.57 11.50
CA GLU A 388 5.86 15.40 12.25
C GLU A 388 6.25 15.52 13.74
N LEU A 389 5.36 15.06 14.63
CA LEU A 389 5.57 15.02 16.08
C LEU A 389 5.82 13.56 16.47
N TYR A 390 7.08 13.19 16.67
CA TYR A 390 7.47 11.80 16.95
C TYR A 390 7.27 11.44 18.43
N LEU A 391 6.93 10.18 18.68
CA LEU A 391 6.73 9.63 20.02
C LEU A 391 7.98 8.87 20.47
N LYS A 392 8.15 8.68 21.79
CA LYS A 392 9.25 7.87 22.33
C LYS A 392 9.09 6.40 21.88
N PRO A 393 10.16 5.68 21.47
CA PRO A 393 10.05 4.35 20.83
C PRO A 393 9.42 3.24 21.69
N ASP A 394 9.47 3.37 23.00
CA ASP A 394 8.78 2.51 23.98
C ASP A 394 7.26 2.74 23.94
N ILE A 395 6.84 4.00 23.91
CA ILE A 395 5.43 4.40 23.85
C ILE A 395 4.82 4.14 22.46
N GLU A 396 5.61 4.13 21.39
CA GLU A 396 5.19 3.71 20.04
C GLU A 396 4.56 2.29 20.04
N GLU A 397 5.01 1.39 20.93
CA GLU A 397 4.47 0.02 21.07
C GLU A 397 3.27 -0.11 22.04
N TYR A 398 2.88 0.94 22.75
CA TYR A 398 1.74 0.87 23.67
C TYR A 398 0.40 0.78 22.92
N PHE A 399 -0.51 -0.08 23.40
CA PHE A 399 -1.87 -0.20 22.88
C PHE A 399 -2.74 1.00 23.29
N LEU A 400 -3.47 1.54 22.32
CA LEU A 400 -4.37 2.69 22.50
C LEU A 400 -5.56 2.37 23.42
N PHE A 401 -6.01 1.11 23.39
CA PHE A 401 -7.09 0.58 24.22
C PHE A 401 -6.52 -0.47 25.18
N ALA A 402 -5.70 -0.02 26.12
CA ALA A 402 -5.01 -0.89 27.07
C ALA A 402 -5.94 -1.44 28.17
N MET A 403 -5.71 -2.70 28.56
CA MET A 403 -6.40 -3.35 29.66
C MET A 403 -6.00 -2.74 31.01
N THR A 404 -6.93 -2.60 31.96
CA THR A 404 -6.61 -2.22 33.35
C THR A 404 -6.65 -3.47 34.23
N LYS A 405 -5.69 -3.62 35.16
CA LYS A 405 -5.68 -4.69 36.17
C LYS A 405 -5.39 -4.11 37.55
N VAL A 406 -5.89 -4.75 38.60
CA VAL A 406 -5.48 -4.48 39.98
C VAL A 406 -4.30 -5.39 40.32
N VAL A 407 -3.16 -4.81 40.67
CA VAL A 407 -1.92 -5.51 41.03
C VAL A 407 -1.53 -5.07 42.44
N GLY A 408 -1.50 -6.01 43.39
CA GLY A 408 -1.22 -5.70 44.80
C GLY A 408 -2.22 -4.71 45.44
N GLY A 409 -3.47 -4.67 44.96
CA GLY A 409 -4.49 -3.70 45.38
C GLY A 409 -4.45 -2.37 44.62
N ILE A 410 -3.39 -2.07 43.88
CA ILE A 410 -3.25 -0.83 43.10
C ILE A 410 -3.76 -1.06 41.66
N PRO A 411 -4.66 -0.22 41.12
CA PRO A 411 -5.07 -0.31 39.73
C PRO A 411 -4.01 0.27 38.78
N THR A 412 -3.66 -0.48 37.75
CA THR A 412 -2.58 -0.14 36.81
C THR A 412 -2.99 -0.46 35.36
N VAL A 413 -2.72 0.47 34.44
CA VAL A 413 -2.90 0.26 33.00
C VAL A 413 -1.81 -0.68 32.49
N GLN A 414 -2.19 -1.66 31.68
CA GLN A 414 -1.31 -2.67 31.09
C GLN A 414 -1.07 -2.28 29.63
N TRP A 415 -0.22 -1.29 29.39
CA TRP A 415 -0.05 -0.68 28.07
C TRP A 415 0.36 -1.66 26.95
N GLU A 416 1.05 -2.74 27.28
CA GLU A 416 1.44 -3.83 26.37
C GLU A 416 0.32 -4.87 26.14
N THR A 417 -0.84 -4.74 26.79
CA THR A 417 -1.97 -5.68 26.70
C THR A 417 -3.24 -4.97 26.22
N PRO A 418 -3.76 -5.28 25.02
CA PRO A 418 -5.02 -4.70 24.57
C PRO A 418 -6.20 -5.23 25.41
N ILE A 419 -7.24 -4.41 25.57
CA ILE A 419 -8.51 -4.83 26.15
C ILE A 419 -9.17 -5.91 25.28
N ASN A 420 -9.71 -6.96 25.92
CA ASN A 420 -10.35 -8.05 25.20
C ASN A 420 -11.63 -7.59 24.48
N PRO A 421 -11.93 -8.09 23.27
CA PRO A 421 -13.15 -7.73 22.54
C PRO A 421 -14.44 -7.96 23.32
N SER A 422 -14.57 -9.06 24.07
CA SER A 422 -15.72 -9.35 24.93
C SER A 422 -15.85 -8.34 26.08
N THR A 423 -14.73 -7.96 26.71
CA THR A 423 -14.70 -6.92 27.73
C THR A 423 -15.13 -5.57 27.17
N MET A 424 -14.71 -5.19 25.96
CA MET A 424 -15.20 -3.96 25.32
C MET A 424 -16.69 -4.08 24.93
N SER A 425 -17.13 -5.20 24.34
CA SER A 425 -18.56 -5.44 24.03
C SER A 425 -19.45 -5.30 25.26
N SER A 426 -19.09 -5.95 26.37
CA SER A 426 -19.79 -5.85 27.65
C SER A 426 -19.85 -4.41 28.18
N ARG A 427 -18.74 -3.65 28.08
CA ARG A 427 -18.71 -2.22 28.47
C ARG A 427 -19.68 -1.40 27.62
N LEU A 428 -19.67 -1.58 26.29
CA LEU A 428 -20.59 -0.87 25.37
C LEU A 428 -22.05 -1.23 25.65
N GLN A 429 -22.35 -2.50 25.91
CA GLN A 429 -23.69 -2.97 26.28
C GLN A 429 -24.19 -2.30 27.56
N THR A 430 -23.48 -2.44 28.69
CA THR A 430 -23.93 -1.86 29.97
C THR A 430 -24.07 -0.34 29.91
N LEU A 431 -23.19 0.34 29.17
CA LEU A 431 -23.28 1.79 29.01
C LEU A 431 -24.45 2.22 28.10
N GLY A 432 -24.85 1.39 27.13
CA GLY A 432 -26.05 1.62 26.33
C GLY A 432 -27.34 1.41 27.13
N GLU A 433 -27.34 0.42 28.02
CA GLU A 433 -28.41 0.15 28.98
C GLU A 433 -28.56 1.30 29.99
N ILE A 434 -27.46 1.77 30.59
CA ILE A 434 -27.41 2.96 31.47
C ILE A 434 -27.86 4.25 30.75
N HIS A 435 -27.51 4.39 29.47
CA HIS A 435 -27.95 5.52 28.64
C HIS A 435 -29.43 5.40 28.19
N GLY A 436 -30.13 4.31 28.52
CA GLY A 436 -31.55 4.12 28.23
C GLY A 436 -31.88 3.72 26.79
N TRP A 437 -30.93 3.18 26.03
CA TRP A 437 -31.22 2.66 24.69
C TRP A 437 -31.98 1.33 24.75
N LEU A 438 -33.15 1.29 24.10
CA LEU A 438 -34.01 0.10 23.96
C LEU A 438 -33.29 -1.11 23.33
N HIS A 439 -32.30 -0.87 22.47
CA HIS A 439 -31.60 -1.91 21.73
C HIS A 439 -30.13 -1.97 22.17
N THR A 440 -29.65 -3.18 22.49
CA THR A 440 -28.27 -3.45 22.91
C THR A 440 -27.25 -2.76 22.00
N PHE A 441 -26.28 -2.04 22.60
CA PHE A 441 -25.19 -1.42 21.87
C PHE A 441 -24.04 -2.39 21.64
N PHE A 442 -23.57 -2.46 20.40
CA PHE A 442 -22.39 -3.22 19.99
C PHE A 442 -21.71 -2.49 18.84
N ALA A 443 -20.39 -2.60 18.74
CA ALA A 443 -19.56 -1.75 17.88
C ALA A 443 -19.95 -1.78 16.38
N HIS A 444 -20.62 -2.84 15.90
CA HIS A 444 -21.09 -2.91 14.51
C HIS A 444 -22.18 -1.86 14.18
N ARG A 445 -22.98 -1.37 15.15
CA ARG A 445 -24.02 -0.36 14.89
C ARG A 445 -23.47 0.93 14.27
N MET A 446 -22.22 1.29 14.59
CA MET A 446 -21.52 2.43 13.97
C MET A 446 -21.34 2.24 12.45
N ARG A 447 -21.11 1.00 12.00
CA ARG A 447 -20.95 0.66 10.57
C ARG A 447 -22.26 0.78 9.79
N TYR A 448 -23.42 0.55 10.41
CA TYR A 448 -24.71 0.72 9.74
C TYR A 448 -25.03 2.19 9.49
N GLY A 449 -24.91 3.05 10.51
CA GLY A 449 -25.14 4.49 10.39
C GLY A 449 -24.14 5.19 9.46
N GLY A 450 -22.85 4.93 9.66
CA GLY A 450 -21.79 5.49 8.82
C GLY A 450 -21.80 4.96 7.37
N GLY A 451 -22.12 3.69 7.16
CA GLY A 451 -22.29 3.13 5.82
C GLY A 451 -23.41 3.81 5.02
N LYS A 452 -24.54 4.09 5.68
CA LYS A 452 -25.62 4.89 5.09
C LYS A 452 -25.17 6.32 4.77
N LYS A 453 -24.51 7.02 5.71
CA LYS A 453 -24.00 8.39 5.48
C LYS A 453 -23.00 8.50 4.33
N LEU A 454 -22.14 7.50 4.14
CA LEU A 454 -21.23 7.47 2.99
C LEU A 454 -21.98 7.31 1.67
N ASN A 455 -22.97 6.42 1.61
CA ASN A 455 -23.81 6.21 0.42
C ASN A 455 -24.65 7.45 0.06
N GLU A 456 -25.09 8.23 1.06
CA GLU A 456 -25.86 9.47 0.88
C GLU A 456 -25.00 10.69 0.51
N SER A 457 -23.66 10.62 0.56
CA SER A 457 -22.77 11.78 0.42
C SER A 457 -22.71 12.40 -1.00
N GLY A 458 -23.09 11.65 -2.03
CA GLY A 458 -23.31 12.15 -3.40
C GLY A 458 -22.08 12.69 -4.16
N CYS A 459 -20.87 12.66 -3.60
CA CYS A 459 -19.72 13.39 -4.15
C CYS A 459 -19.22 12.88 -5.52
N VAL A 460 -19.32 11.57 -5.80
CA VAL A 460 -19.10 10.94 -7.11
C VAL A 460 -19.97 9.69 -7.20
N SER A 461 -20.69 9.46 -8.31
CA SER A 461 -21.39 8.18 -8.52
C SER A 461 -20.46 7.10 -9.09
N GLU A 462 -20.71 5.84 -8.74
CA GLU A 462 -20.00 4.67 -9.28
C GLU A 462 -20.03 4.63 -10.83
N ALA A 463 -21.13 5.07 -11.44
CA ALA A 463 -21.27 5.17 -12.89
C ALA A 463 -20.31 6.22 -13.49
N GLN A 464 -20.24 7.43 -12.92
CA GLN A 464 -19.32 8.48 -13.38
C GLN A 464 -17.86 8.07 -13.22
N GLN A 465 -17.51 7.41 -12.10
CA GLN A 465 -16.15 6.95 -11.82
C GLN A 465 -15.67 5.92 -12.85
N ASN A 466 -16.48 4.91 -13.17
CA ASN A 466 -16.13 3.89 -14.16
C ASN A 466 -16.11 4.45 -15.60
N LEU A 467 -17.00 5.41 -15.92
CA LEU A 467 -17.06 6.07 -17.23
C LEU A 467 -15.81 6.92 -17.51
N ILE A 468 -15.35 7.71 -16.53
CA ILE A 468 -14.15 8.56 -16.63
C ILE A 468 -12.88 7.71 -16.81
N MET A 469 -12.78 6.60 -16.07
CA MET A 469 -11.57 5.76 -16.03
C MET A 469 -11.51 4.66 -17.11
N LYS A 470 -12.57 4.48 -17.91
CA LYS A 470 -12.69 3.42 -18.93
C LYS A 470 -12.42 2.01 -18.37
N HIS A 471 -13.14 1.63 -17.31
CA HIS A 471 -13.04 0.30 -16.70
C HIS A 471 -14.38 -0.42 -16.70
N ALA A 472 -14.37 -1.71 -17.03
CA ALA A 472 -15.56 -2.57 -16.98
C ALA A 472 -15.91 -3.05 -15.56
N SER A 473 -15.08 -2.76 -14.55
CA SER A 473 -15.33 -3.08 -13.15
C SER A 473 -14.58 -2.15 -12.20
N ILE A 474 -15.28 -1.70 -11.15
CA ILE A 474 -14.72 -0.90 -10.05
C ILE A 474 -13.59 -1.62 -9.31
N ARG A 475 -13.51 -2.96 -9.36
CA ARG A 475 -12.42 -3.74 -8.73
C ARG A 475 -11.04 -3.33 -9.26
N THR A 476 -10.92 -3.04 -10.56
CA THR A 476 -9.66 -2.57 -11.17
C THR A 476 -9.26 -1.20 -10.64
N PHE A 477 -10.24 -0.28 -10.51
CA PHE A 477 -10.03 1.04 -9.92
C PHE A 477 -9.56 0.96 -8.46
N LEU A 478 -10.28 0.20 -7.63
CA LEU A 478 -9.97 0.02 -6.20
C LEU A 478 -8.59 -0.60 -5.96
N ASN A 479 -8.13 -1.49 -6.83
CA ASN A 479 -6.85 -2.18 -6.65
C ASN A 479 -5.64 -1.38 -7.12
N HIS A 480 -5.75 -0.62 -8.21
CA HIS A 480 -4.58 -0.02 -8.88
C HIS A 480 -4.58 1.51 -8.97
N TYR A 481 -5.74 2.17 -8.80
CA TYR A 481 -5.90 3.60 -9.11
C TYR A 481 -6.39 4.46 -7.94
N LEU A 482 -7.11 3.89 -6.97
CA LEU A 482 -7.46 4.58 -5.73
C LEU A 482 -6.26 4.60 -4.76
N PRO A 483 -5.70 5.77 -4.39
CA PRO A 483 -4.70 5.86 -3.33
C PRO A 483 -5.31 5.38 -2.01
N ARG A 484 -4.58 4.56 -1.23
CA ARG A 484 -5.14 3.93 -0.02
C ARG A 484 -5.21 4.86 1.21
N ASN A 485 -4.61 6.04 1.14
CA ASN A 485 -4.99 7.15 2.01
C ASN A 485 -6.39 7.63 1.60
N ILE A 486 -7.27 8.00 2.53
CA ILE A 486 -8.65 8.46 2.23
C ILE A 486 -8.72 9.98 2.00
N ASP A 487 -9.42 10.43 0.93
CA ASP A 487 -9.70 11.85 0.60
C ASP A 487 -10.95 12.39 1.28
N THR A 488 -11.87 11.50 1.58
CA THR A 488 -13.12 11.78 2.28
C THR A 488 -12.82 12.39 3.64
N ASP A 489 -13.33 13.60 3.90
CA ASP A 489 -13.29 14.23 5.22
C ASP A 489 -14.27 13.52 6.15
N MET A 490 -13.81 12.39 6.70
CA MET A 490 -14.63 11.48 7.50
C MET A 490 -15.18 12.15 8.75
N GLN A 491 -14.44 13.10 9.33
CA GLN A 491 -14.90 13.85 10.51
C GLN A 491 -16.11 14.72 10.15
N ASN A 492 -15.97 15.59 9.14
CA ASN A 492 -17.08 16.48 8.77
C ASN A 492 -18.27 15.71 8.20
N ILE A 493 -18.06 14.70 7.36
CA ILE A 493 -19.17 13.91 6.78
C ILE A 493 -19.93 13.12 7.84
N MET A 494 -19.27 12.48 8.81
CA MET A 494 -19.97 11.79 9.90
C MET A 494 -20.69 12.77 10.85
N ASN A 495 -20.14 13.99 11.01
CA ASN A 495 -20.82 15.10 11.70
C ASN A 495 -21.93 15.79 10.86
N GLY A 496 -22.17 15.37 9.62
CA GLY A 496 -23.14 16.01 8.71
C GLY A 496 -22.76 17.42 8.22
N ARG A 497 -21.50 17.83 8.41
CA ARG A 497 -20.92 19.10 7.96
C ARG A 497 -20.40 18.97 6.52
N LYS A 498 -20.12 20.10 5.87
CA LYS A 498 -19.50 20.12 4.53
C LYS A 498 -18.02 19.69 4.62
N PRO A 499 -17.53 18.79 3.77
CA PRO A 499 -16.13 18.34 3.80
C PRO A 499 -15.16 19.45 3.35
N ASN A 500 -14.03 19.62 4.06
CA ASN A 500 -13.02 20.62 3.69
C ASN A 500 -12.08 20.08 2.59
N THR A 501 -12.56 20.06 1.36
CA THR A 501 -11.85 19.50 0.20
C THR A 501 -10.49 20.17 -0.07
N VAL A 502 -10.36 21.47 0.18
CA VAL A 502 -9.09 22.22 0.01
C VAL A 502 -8.02 21.72 0.98
N LEU A 503 -8.37 21.60 2.26
CA LEU A 503 -7.48 21.07 3.29
C LEU A 503 -7.13 19.61 3.02
N MET A 504 -8.12 18.77 2.68
CA MET A 504 -7.88 17.36 2.35
C MET A 504 -6.94 17.20 1.14
N HIS A 505 -7.09 18.02 0.08
CA HIS A 505 -6.15 18.03 -1.04
C HIS A 505 -4.73 18.45 -0.60
N ALA A 506 -4.61 19.45 0.28
CA ALA A 506 -3.33 19.92 0.80
C ALA A 506 -2.60 18.87 1.67
N ILE A 507 -3.34 18.05 2.43
CA ILE A 507 -2.85 16.95 3.27
C ILE A 507 -2.43 15.71 2.42
N ARG A 508 -2.89 15.62 1.17
CA ARG A 508 -2.76 14.40 0.33
C ARG A 508 -1.79 14.52 -0.83
N ARG A 509 -1.51 15.74 -1.31
CA ARG A 509 -0.48 15.98 -2.34
C ARG A 509 0.88 15.44 -1.87
N ILE A 510 1.63 14.81 -2.78
CA ILE A 510 3.00 14.31 -2.48
C ILE A 510 3.91 15.42 -1.94
N SER A 511 3.65 16.67 -2.31
CA SER A 511 4.34 17.87 -1.81
C SER A 511 4.20 18.09 -0.30
N ARG A 512 3.23 17.49 0.41
CA ARG A 512 3.20 17.50 1.90
C ARG A 512 4.52 17.01 2.51
N TRP A 513 5.19 16.09 1.82
CA TRP A 513 6.46 15.50 2.25
C TRP A 513 7.69 16.29 1.78
N ILE A 514 7.52 17.50 1.23
CA ILE A 514 8.63 18.34 0.79
C ILE A 514 9.41 18.87 2.00
N ASP A 515 10.71 18.62 1.96
CA ASP A 515 11.71 19.34 2.73
C ASP A 515 12.93 19.47 1.82
N LYS A 516 13.35 20.71 1.53
CA LYS A 516 14.46 20.99 0.61
C LYS A 516 15.82 20.57 1.17
N ARG A 517 15.93 20.46 2.50
CA ARG A 517 17.10 20.08 3.30
C ARG A 517 17.39 18.58 3.22
N ARG A 518 16.38 17.74 2.95
CA ARG A 518 16.49 16.27 2.99
C ARG A 518 17.60 15.74 2.06
N PRO A 519 18.68 15.08 2.58
CA PRO A 519 19.92 14.79 1.86
C PRO A 519 19.75 14.16 0.47
N ARG A 520 20.31 14.81 -0.56
CA ARG A 520 20.21 14.35 -1.96
C ARG A 520 21.29 13.32 -2.32
N THR A 521 22.43 13.39 -1.63
CA THR A 521 23.59 12.50 -1.66
C THR A 521 23.87 11.94 -0.26
N ILE A 522 24.65 10.86 -0.16
CA ILE A 522 25.25 10.42 1.11
C ILE A 522 26.40 11.36 1.51
N SER A 523 26.75 11.42 2.80
CA SER A 523 27.93 12.18 3.25
C SER A 523 29.23 11.48 2.83
N GLU A 524 30.36 12.19 2.92
CA GLU A 524 31.67 11.57 2.67
C GLU A 524 32.06 10.57 3.79
N GLN A 525 31.52 10.73 5.02
CA GLN A 525 31.65 9.75 6.09
C GLN A 525 30.82 8.47 5.81
N ASP A 526 29.51 8.60 5.49
CA ASP A 526 28.67 7.45 5.09
C ASP A 526 29.36 6.64 3.98
N ARG A 527 29.99 7.34 3.04
CA ARG A 527 30.70 6.73 1.91
C ARG A 527 31.98 6.02 2.35
N ALA A 528 32.73 6.56 3.32
CA ALA A 528 33.90 5.91 3.90
C ALA A 528 33.51 4.61 4.63
N GLU A 529 32.42 4.64 5.41
CA GLU A 529 31.85 3.47 6.09
C GLU A 529 31.43 2.38 5.08
N LEU A 530 30.88 2.76 3.91
CA LEU A 530 30.54 1.79 2.85
C LEU A 530 31.76 1.09 2.21
N TYR A 531 32.96 1.68 2.24
CA TYR A 531 34.17 0.98 1.79
C TYR A 531 34.64 -0.08 2.80
N GLN A 532 34.22 0.00 4.06
CA GLN A 532 34.45 -1.02 5.11
C GLN A 532 33.36 -2.10 5.14
N HIS A 533 32.33 -2.01 4.29
CA HIS A 533 31.17 -2.92 4.35
C HIS A 533 31.58 -4.37 4.02
N PRO A 534 31.26 -5.39 4.84
CA PRO A 534 31.77 -6.76 4.67
C PRO A 534 31.52 -7.36 3.30
N GLU A 535 30.35 -7.12 2.72
CA GLU A 535 29.97 -7.59 1.38
C GLU A 535 30.75 -6.89 0.25
N TYR A 536 31.05 -5.60 0.40
CA TYR A 536 31.89 -4.88 -0.55
C TYR A 536 33.34 -5.39 -0.48
N LEU A 537 33.87 -5.57 0.73
CA LEU A 537 35.18 -6.17 0.95
C LEU A 537 35.27 -7.61 0.43
N ALA A 538 34.18 -8.39 0.48
CA ALA A 538 34.12 -9.74 -0.09
C ALA A 538 34.19 -9.71 -1.63
N ALA A 539 33.37 -8.88 -2.27
CA ALA A 539 33.40 -8.72 -3.73
C ALA A 539 34.75 -8.18 -4.23
N VAL A 540 35.39 -7.28 -3.47
CA VAL A 540 36.76 -6.84 -3.74
C VAL A 540 37.74 -8.01 -3.65
N ARG A 541 37.79 -8.77 -2.54
CA ARG A 541 38.70 -9.93 -2.41
C ARG A 541 38.57 -10.93 -3.55
N GLU A 542 37.35 -11.31 -3.92
CA GLU A 542 37.13 -12.24 -5.04
C GLU A 542 37.66 -11.68 -6.38
N ARG A 543 37.51 -10.37 -6.61
CA ARG A 543 38.10 -9.68 -7.77
C ARG A 543 39.63 -9.64 -7.69
N ASP A 544 40.24 -9.41 -6.53
CA ASP A 544 41.71 -9.45 -6.35
C ASP A 544 42.27 -10.87 -6.60
N GLU A 545 41.62 -11.90 -6.07
CA GLU A 545 41.95 -13.31 -6.28
C GLU A 545 41.84 -13.67 -7.77
N GLN A 546 40.76 -13.27 -8.44
CA GLN A 546 40.63 -13.47 -9.88
C GLN A 546 41.65 -12.65 -10.70
N ALA A 547 42.01 -11.43 -10.27
CA ALA A 547 43.03 -10.62 -10.94
C ALA A 547 44.41 -11.28 -10.88
N ILE A 548 44.73 -12.01 -9.80
CA ILE A 548 45.93 -12.85 -9.69
C ILE A 548 45.83 -14.06 -10.63
N LEU A 549 44.68 -14.74 -10.70
CA LEU A 549 44.47 -15.86 -11.63
C LEU A 549 44.57 -15.43 -13.10
N CYS A 550 44.09 -14.24 -13.47
CA CYS A 550 44.25 -13.66 -14.80
C CYS A 550 45.72 -13.35 -15.15
N GLN A 551 46.53 -12.93 -14.18
CA GLN A 551 47.97 -12.71 -14.37
C GLN A 551 48.73 -14.03 -14.59
N GLN A 552 48.28 -15.12 -13.94
CA GLN A 552 48.88 -16.45 -14.08
C GLN A 552 48.40 -17.18 -15.37
N ASN A 553 47.15 -16.95 -15.79
CA ASN A 553 46.56 -17.58 -16.97
C ASN A 553 45.62 -16.58 -17.71
N PRO A 554 46.17 -15.76 -18.63
CA PRO A 554 45.42 -14.74 -19.35
C PRO A 554 44.58 -15.32 -20.50
N SER A 555 43.55 -16.10 -20.16
CA SER A 555 42.53 -16.57 -21.11
C SER A 555 41.40 -15.56 -21.28
N GLU A 556 40.73 -15.54 -22.44
CA GLU A 556 39.57 -14.68 -22.68
C GLU A 556 38.44 -14.92 -21.67
N GLN A 557 38.26 -16.17 -21.23
CA GLN A 557 37.27 -16.53 -20.21
C GLN A 557 37.62 -15.94 -18.84
N ASN A 558 38.88 -16.04 -18.41
CA ASN A 558 39.35 -15.43 -17.15
C ASN A 558 39.23 -13.91 -17.20
N GLN A 559 39.60 -13.29 -18.32
CA GLN A 559 39.51 -11.84 -18.51
C GLN A 559 38.04 -11.36 -18.54
N SER A 560 37.13 -12.13 -19.14
CA SER A 560 35.68 -11.87 -19.12
C SER A 560 35.12 -11.96 -17.70
N TRP A 561 35.48 -13.00 -16.94
CA TRP A 561 35.07 -13.17 -15.55
C TRP A 561 35.60 -12.05 -14.64
N LEU A 562 36.85 -11.61 -14.82
CA LEU A 562 37.39 -10.44 -14.12
C LEU A 562 36.62 -9.15 -14.45
N ASN A 563 36.30 -8.91 -15.72
CA ASN A 563 35.50 -7.75 -16.14
C ASN A 563 34.07 -7.78 -15.54
N GLN A 564 33.50 -8.97 -15.31
CA GLN A 564 32.22 -9.15 -14.61
C GLN A 564 32.36 -8.80 -13.12
N LEU A 565 33.35 -9.37 -12.43
CA LEU A 565 33.62 -9.06 -11.02
C LEU A 565 33.93 -7.56 -10.77
N ASP A 566 34.70 -6.90 -11.64
CA ASP A 566 34.92 -5.45 -11.59
C ASP A 566 33.59 -4.67 -11.70
N ALA A 567 32.72 -5.07 -12.65
CA ALA A 567 31.40 -4.46 -12.81
C ALA A 567 30.47 -4.73 -11.61
N ASP A 568 30.65 -5.85 -10.92
CA ASP A 568 29.83 -6.29 -9.79
C ASP A 568 30.27 -5.71 -8.44
N VAL A 569 31.57 -5.52 -8.21
CA VAL A 569 32.07 -4.63 -7.13
C VAL A 569 31.43 -3.25 -7.26
N ASP A 570 31.41 -2.70 -8.49
CA ASP A 570 30.81 -1.40 -8.79
C ASP A 570 29.27 -1.45 -8.67
N ARG A 571 28.62 -2.58 -9.00
CA ARG A 571 27.16 -2.81 -8.83
C ARG A 571 26.76 -2.85 -7.36
N ILE A 572 27.49 -3.61 -6.55
CA ILE A 572 27.31 -3.77 -5.09
C ILE A 572 27.52 -2.43 -4.40
N PHE A 573 28.62 -1.72 -4.66
CA PHE A 573 28.86 -0.40 -4.07
C PHE A 573 27.74 0.59 -4.44
N ARG A 574 27.28 0.59 -5.70
CA ARG A 574 26.13 1.41 -6.13
C ARG A 574 24.80 0.97 -5.50
N ARG A 575 24.60 -0.31 -5.17
CA ARG A 575 23.41 -0.81 -4.44
C ARG A 575 23.46 -0.35 -2.99
N LEU A 576 24.58 -0.55 -2.29
CA LEU A 576 24.81 -0.09 -0.91
C LEU A 576 24.63 1.43 -0.78
N CYS A 577 25.15 2.21 -1.74
CA CYS A 577 24.92 3.66 -1.80
C CYS A 577 23.44 4.05 -1.95
N ARG A 578 22.61 3.25 -2.65
CA ARG A 578 21.15 3.49 -2.72
C ARG A 578 20.47 3.16 -1.39
N VAL A 579 20.89 2.07 -0.74
CA VAL A 579 20.35 1.60 0.55
C VAL A 579 20.66 2.59 1.67
N ARG A 580 21.92 2.91 1.93
CA ARG A 580 22.32 3.93 2.94
C ARG A 580 21.71 5.30 2.65
N ARG A 581 21.55 5.70 1.38
CA ARG A 581 20.82 6.93 1.02
C ARG A 581 19.32 6.86 1.34
N LYS A 582 18.67 5.69 1.22
CA LYS A 582 17.26 5.50 1.60
C LYS A 582 17.11 5.64 3.12
N GLU A 583 18.00 5.00 3.88
CA GLU A 583 18.05 5.04 5.35
C GLU A 583 18.28 6.47 5.86
N VAL A 584 19.34 7.14 5.41
CA VAL A 584 19.65 8.53 5.80
C VAL A 584 18.50 9.48 5.45
N ARG A 585 17.84 9.31 4.30
CA ARG A 585 16.68 10.14 3.90
C ARG A 585 15.40 9.84 4.69
N ALA A 586 15.24 8.63 5.23
CA ALA A 586 14.13 8.28 6.11
C ALA A 586 14.37 8.81 7.54
N ALA A 587 15.54 8.53 8.12
CA ALA A 587 15.93 8.99 9.44
C ALA A 587 16.05 10.53 9.55
N PHE A 588 16.27 11.23 8.43
CA PHE A 588 16.37 12.69 8.38
C PHE A 588 15.15 13.38 9.01
N SER A 589 13.92 12.98 8.66
CA SER A 589 12.73 13.71 9.13
C SER A 589 12.50 13.57 10.64
N ARG A 590 12.81 12.40 11.23
CA ARG A 590 12.75 12.18 12.69
C ARG A 590 13.75 13.04 13.44
N LYS A 591 15.02 13.04 13.00
CA LYS A 591 16.08 13.86 13.60
C LYS A 591 15.83 15.36 13.43
N GLN A 592 15.42 15.80 12.23
CA GLN A 592 15.23 17.21 11.93
C GLN A 592 14.02 17.80 12.65
N ALA A 593 12.90 17.06 12.76
CA ALA A 593 11.74 17.53 13.50
C ALA A 593 12.04 17.74 14.99
N LYS A 594 12.77 16.81 15.63
CA LYS A 594 13.21 16.98 17.02
C LYS A 594 14.03 18.27 17.22
N ILE A 595 15.04 18.48 16.37
CA ILE A 595 15.88 19.69 16.38
C ILE A 595 15.05 20.97 16.12
N ASP A 596 14.12 20.93 15.16
CA ASP A 596 13.28 22.08 14.82
C ASP A 596 12.27 22.42 15.94
N ILE A 597 11.79 21.43 16.70
CA ILE A 597 10.95 21.63 17.89
C ILE A 597 11.78 22.21 19.04
N GLU A 598 12.89 21.57 19.41
CA GLU A 598 13.75 21.99 20.54
C GLU A 598 14.21 23.44 20.40
N ARG A 599 14.61 23.86 19.19
CA ARG A 599 15.01 25.24 18.88
C ARG A 599 13.90 26.27 19.05
N GLN A 600 12.66 25.90 18.71
CA GLN A 600 11.49 26.77 18.91
C GLN A 600 11.16 26.88 20.40
N ARG A 601 11.25 25.77 21.15
CA ARG A 601 11.04 25.75 22.61
C ARG A 601 12.13 26.50 23.39
N SER A 602 13.37 26.54 22.90
CA SER A 602 14.44 27.36 23.47
C SER A 602 14.44 28.83 23.02
N GLY A 603 13.42 29.29 22.28
CA GLY A 603 13.31 30.68 21.81
C GLY A 603 14.34 31.10 20.75
N SER A 604 15.11 30.17 20.20
CA SER A 604 16.10 30.48 19.16
C SER A 604 15.44 30.63 17.79
N ALA A 605 15.71 31.76 17.13
CA ALA A 605 15.06 32.15 15.89
C ALA A 605 15.33 31.20 14.70
N PHE A 606 14.40 31.17 13.73
CA PHE A 606 14.54 30.45 12.46
C PHE A 606 15.71 31.01 11.62
N HIS A 607 16.92 30.44 11.79
CA HIS A 607 18.10 30.83 11.00
C HIS A 607 18.10 30.20 9.60
N ASN A 608 17.58 30.97 8.65
CA ASN A 608 17.49 30.67 7.22
C ASN A 608 18.83 30.72 6.45
N GLU A 609 19.94 30.25 7.03
CA GLU A 609 21.27 30.30 6.37
C GLU A 609 21.34 29.44 5.10
N GLU A 610 20.67 28.28 5.06
CA GLU A 610 20.55 27.51 3.81
C GLU A 610 19.71 28.23 2.73
N THR A 611 18.82 29.17 3.11
CA THR A 611 18.08 29.98 2.14
C THR A 611 19.03 30.90 1.38
N LYS A 612 20.10 31.42 2.03
CA LYS A 612 21.19 32.15 1.32
C LYS A 612 21.93 31.24 0.33
N HIS A 613 22.15 29.97 0.67
CA HIS A 613 22.81 29.00 -0.23
C HIS A 613 21.93 28.65 -1.45
N ASN A 614 20.61 28.58 -1.27
CA ASN A 614 19.67 28.49 -2.40
C ASN A 614 19.70 29.77 -3.26
N VAL A 615 19.76 30.97 -2.67
CA VAL A 615 19.92 32.24 -3.41
C VAL A 615 21.25 32.31 -4.16
N GLN A 616 22.35 31.80 -3.58
CA GLN A 616 23.64 31.68 -4.27
C GLN A 616 23.59 30.70 -5.46
N THR A 617 22.65 29.74 -5.46
CA THR A 617 22.38 28.86 -6.62
C THR A 617 21.56 29.58 -7.70
N VAL A 618 20.64 30.49 -7.32
CA VAL A 618 19.89 31.35 -8.26
C VAL A 618 20.80 32.27 -9.08
N ALA A 619 21.95 32.67 -8.52
CA ALA A 619 22.96 33.48 -9.20
C ALA A 619 23.66 32.80 -10.41
N GLN A 620 23.34 31.53 -10.71
CA GLN A 620 23.88 30.79 -11.87
C GLN A 620 22.81 30.45 -12.94
N ILE A 621 21.58 30.99 -12.83
CA ILE A 621 20.52 30.74 -13.80
C ILE A 621 20.82 31.48 -15.13
N PRO A 622 20.85 30.80 -16.29
CA PRO A 622 21.02 31.45 -17.60
C PRO A 622 19.96 32.53 -17.86
N PRO A 623 20.30 33.64 -18.54
CA PRO A 623 19.38 34.77 -18.71
C PRO A 623 18.09 34.39 -19.46
N GLU A 624 18.14 33.42 -20.37
CA GLU A 624 16.98 32.88 -21.09
C GLU A 624 16.03 32.14 -20.15
N LEU A 625 16.57 31.34 -19.21
CA LEU A 625 15.80 30.65 -18.19
C LEU A 625 15.25 31.64 -17.15
N SER A 626 16.04 32.64 -16.77
CA SER A 626 15.58 33.73 -15.90
C SER A 626 14.37 34.45 -16.52
N ARG A 627 14.45 34.81 -17.81
CA ARG A 627 13.35 35.44 -18.56
C ARG A 627 12.13 34.53 -18.70
N LEU A 628 12.33 33.22 -18.87
CA LEU A 628 11.24 32.23 -18.88
C LEU A 628 10.50 32.20 -17.53
N LEU A 629 11.25 32.05 -16.44
CA LEU A 629 10.71 32.02 -15.08
C LEU A 629 9.98 33.32 -14.74
N GLU A 630 10.59 34.46 -15.05
CA GLU A 630 10.02 35.80 -14.85
C GLU A 630 8.62 35.91 -15.48
N LYS A 631 8.43 35.48 -16.73
CA LYS A 631 7.12 35.58 -17.41
C LYS A 631 6.14 34.48 -17.04
N LEU A 632 6.60 33.26 -16.72
CA LEU A 632 5.72 32.16 -16.28
C LEU A 632 5.12 32.39 -14.88
N PHE A 633 5.87 33.01 -13.95
CA PHE A 633 5.44 33.23 -12.56
C PHE A 633 4.79 34.63 -12.34
N THR A 634 4.30 35.28 -13.40
CA THR A 634 3.56 36.55 -13.28
C THR A 634 2.09 36.35 -12.85
N TRP A 635 1.68 37.10 -11.82
CA TRP A 635 0.30 37.13 -11.33
C TRP A 635 -0.58 38.09 -12.15
N PRO A 636 -1.92 37.95 -12.11
CA PRO A 636 -2.84 38.94 -12.66
C PRO A 636 -2.71 40.28 -11.93
N THR A 637 -2.44 41.36 -12.68
CA THR A 637 -2.34 42.74 -12.17
C THR A 637 -3.65 43.52 -12.31
N SER A 638 -4.63 42.98 -13.03
CA SER A 638 -5.98 43.54 -13.18
C SER A 638 -7.00 42.41 -13.44
N HIS A 639 -8.28 42.75 -13.48
CA HIS A 639 -9.36 41.86 -13.93
C HIS A 639 -9.71 42.05 -15.42
N SER A 640 -8.87 42.75 -16.20
CA SER A 640 -9.09 42.96 -17.64
C SER A 640 -8.76 41.70 -18.45
N LEU A 641 -9.60 41.41 -19.44
CA LEU A 641 -9.37 40.30 -20.37
C LEU A 641 -8.12 40.53 -21.23
N ASP A 642 -7.90 41.77 -21.66
CA ASP A 642 -6.77 42.15 -22.52
C ASP A 642 -5.42 42.08 -21.78
N ASP A 643 -5.39 42.42 -20.48
CA ASP A 643 -4.19 42.29 -19.64
C ASP A 643 -3.85 40.81 -19.37
N GLU A 644 -4.87 39.98 -19.13
CA GLU A 644 -4.72 38.52 -18.99
C GLU A 644 -4.22 37.90 -20.31
N TRP A 645 -4.75 38.32 -21.46
CA TRP A 645 -4.27 37.92 -22.78
C TRP A 645 -2.83 38.40 -23.03
N ALA A 646 -2.49 39.65 -22.70
CA ALA A 646 -1.13 40.17 -22.81
C ALA A 646 -0.14 39.36 -21.96
N ARG A 647 -0.50 39.02 -20.71
CA ARG A 647 0.32 38.18 -19.83
C ARG A 647 0.51 36.77 -20.38
N ARG A 648 -0.57 36.13 -20.86
CA ARG A 648 -0.51 34.80 -21.52
C ARG A 648 0.34 34.82 -22.79
N ASN A 649 0.24 35.87 -23.60
CA ASN A 649 1.03 36.04 -24.82
C ASN A 649 2.52 36.27 -24.51
N ALA A 650 2.84 37.05 -23.47
CA ALA A 650 4.21 37.25 -23.00
C ALA A 650 4.83 35.95 -22.45
N ALA A 651 4.07 35.17 -21.68
CA ALA A 651 4.47 33.85 -21.20
C ALA A 651 4.67 32.86 -22.36
N THR A 652 3.74 32.80 -23.31
CA THR A 652 3.83 31.96 -24.51
C THR A 652 5.07 32.28 -25.34
N LYS A 653 5.35 33.58 -25.56
CA LYS A 653 6.55 34.04 -26.25
C LYS A 653 7.83 33.65 -25.51
N ALA A 654 7.86 33.74 -24.18
CA ALA A 654 8.97 33.26 -23.36
C ALA A 654 9.20 31.75 -23.50
N VAL A 655 8.15 30.93 -23.49
CA VAL A 655 8.25 29.48 -23.77
C VAL A 655 8.79 29.24 -25.18
N THR A 656 8.25 29.90 -26.20
CA THR A 656 8.69 29.75 -27.60
C THR A 656 10.18 30.07 -27.79
N GLU A 657 10.68 31.15 -27.18
CA GLU A 657 12.10 31.51 -27.25
C GLU A 657 12.99 30.56 -26.44
N TYR A 658 12.50 29.99 -25.34
CA TYR A 658 13.28 29.03 -24.55
C TYR A 658 13.39 27.64 -25.20
N CYS A 659 12.39 27.21 -25.98
CA CYS A 659 12.35 25.88 -26.61
C CYS A 659 13.52 25.57 -27.56
N SER A 660 14.31 26.56 -27.98
CA SER A 660 15.51 26.38 -28.82
C SER A 660 16.83 26.57 -28.05
N VAL A 661 16.81 26.84 -26.74
CA VAL A 661 17.99 27.02 -25.90
C VAL A 661 18.67 25.68 -25.62
N TRP A 662 20.00 25.63 -25.74
CA TRP A 662 20.78 24.41 -25.50
C TRP A 662 21.39 24.41 -24.10
N GLU A 663 20.73 23.74 -23.15
CA GLU A 663 21.16 23.61 -21.74
C GLU A 663 22.40 22.70 -21.51
N GLY A 664 23.19 22.37 -22.53
CA GLY A 664 24.33 21.44 -22.41
C GLY A 664 23.95 19.96 -22.26
N GLY A 665 22.71 19.66 -21.88
CA GLY A 665 22.16 18.31 -21.73
C GLY A 665 22.35 17.68 -20.34
N PRO A 666 21.84 16.46 -20.10
CA PRO A 666 21.82 15.86 -18.76
C PRO A 666 23.24 15.65 -18.21
N ILE A 667 23.50 16.18 -17.01
CA ILE A 667 24.81 16.09 -16.32
C ILE A 667 25.14 14.61 -16.02
N ARG A 668 26.08 14.04 -16.80
CA ARG A 668 26.53 12.65 -16.64
C ARG A 668 27.78 12.57 -15.75
N GLY A 669 27.59 12.50 -14.44
CA GLY A 669 28.67 12.21 -13.48
C GLY A 669 28.45 12.83 -12.10
N ARG A 670 29.48 12.71 -11.23
CA ARG A 670 29.58 13.52 -10.01
C ARG A 670 29.77 14.99 -10.44
N PRO A 671 29.06 15.97 -9.86
CA PRO A 671 29.45 17.37 -10.00
C PRO A 671 30.92 17.52 -9.62
N LYS A 672 31.69 18.26 -10.42
CA LYS A 672 33.04 18.66 -9.99
C LYS A 672 32.89 19.47 -8.70
N ARG A 673 33.78 19.26 -7.72
CA ARG A 673 33.95 20.24 -6.63
C ARG A 673 34.29 21.58 -7.30
N ALA A 674 33.90 22.69 -6.67
CA ALA A 674 34.59 23.95 -6.94
C ALA A 674 36.10 23.71 -6.71
N SER A 675 36.95 24.33 -7.53
CA SER A 675 38.39 24.30 -7.28
C SER A 675 38.66 24.86 -5.88
N PRO A 676 39.63 24.32 -5.12
CA PRO A 676 40.27 25.08 -4.06
C PRO A 676 40.76 26.44 -4.57
N SER A 677 40.95 27.40 -3.66
CA SER A 677 41.74 28.59 -3.99
C SER A 677 43.18 28.19 -4.31
N ASP A 678 43.88 29.03 -5.06
CA ASP A 678 45.20 28.70 -5.62
C ASP A 678 46.27 28.36 -4.56
N ASP A 679 46.05 28.72 -3.29
CA ASP A 679 46.91 28.40 -2.14
C ASP A 679 47.03 26.89 -1.83
N GLU A 680 46.07 26.03 -2.23
CA GLU A 680 46.15 24.57 -2.00
C GLU A 680 46.89 23.80 -3.13
N LEU A 681 47.30 24.47 -4.22
CA LEU A 681 47.80 23.79 -5.44
C LEU A 681 49.26 23.32 -5.40
N ASP A 682 50.05 23.74 -4.40
CA ASP A 682 51.51 23.54 -4.41
C ASP A 682 52.00 22.21 -3.80
N GLN A 683 51.08 21.36 -3.30
CA GLN A 683 51.41 20.06 -2.73
C GLN A 683 50.77 18.89 -3.51
N ILE A 684 51.55 17.81 -3.69
CA ILE A 684 51.22 16.54 -4.38
C ILE A 684 51.23 16.59 -5.93
N LYS A 685 52.42 16.37 -6.51
CA LYS A 685 52.61 15.78 -7.86
C LYS A 685 52.99 14.31 -7.71
N PRO A 686 52.28 13.36 -8.32
CA PRO A 686 52.85 12.58 -9.44
C PRO A 686 51.79 12.14 -10.48
N SER A 687 52.09 11.50 -11.62
CA SER A 687 53.23 11.55 -12.56
C SER A 687 52.73 11.07 -13.94
N LYS A 688 53.51 11.24 -15.00
CA LYS A 688 53.09 10.99 -16.40
C LYS A 688 52.74 9.52 -16.67
N ARG A 689 51.70 9.29 -17.49
CA ARG A 689 51.58 8.08 -18.33
C ARG A 689 51.45 8.45 -19.81
N VAL A 690 52.00 7.60 -20.66
CA VAL A 690 52.28 7.87 -22.08
C VAL A 690 51.18 7.30 -22.98
N ALA A 691 50.78 8.04 -24.01
CA ALA A 691 49.87 7.56 -25.04
C ALA A 691 50.57 6.52 -25.94
N LYS A 692 49.92 5.39 -26.24
CA LYS A 692 50.37 4.41 -27.24
C LYS A 692 49.53 4.53 -28.52
N ALA A 693 50.20 4.41 -29.66
CA ALA A 693 49.61 4.53 -30.99
C ALA A 693 48.83 3.27 -31.41
N ALA A 694 47.96 3.42 -32.41
CA ALA A 694 47.28 2.31 -33.07
C ALA A 694 48.23 1.58 -34.04
N PRO A 695 48.16 0.24 -34.15
CA PRO A 695 48.97 -0.52 -35.09
C PRO A 695 48.34 -0.57 -36.49
N THR A 696 49.14 -0.26 -37.51
CA THR A 696 48.86 -0.62 -38.91
C THR A 696 49.27 -2.08 -39.14
N SER A 697 48.52 -2.83 -39.92
CA SER A 697 49.01 -4.08 -40.51
C SER A 697 48.42 -4.29 -41.91
N SER A 698 49.28 -4.62 -42.85
CA SER A 698 48.94 -5.06 -44.21
C SER A 698 49.49 -6.47 -44.42
N VAL A 699 48.82 -7.26 -45.27
CA VAL A 699 49.40 -8.33 -46.09
C VAL A 699 48.32 -8.74 -47.13
N PRO A 700 48.69 -9.07 -48.39
CA PRO A 700 47.70 -9.17 -49.48
C PRO A 700 47.35 -10.61 -49.87
N THR A 701 46.16 -10.77 -50.49
CA THR A 701 45.82 -11.91 -51.35
C THR A 701 45.04 -11.42 -52.58
N SER A 702 45.25 -12.07 -53.72
CA SER A 702 44.73 -11.64 -55.02
C SER A 702 43.29 -12.10 -55.29
N ASP A 703 42.43 -11.16 -55.67
CA ASP A 703 41.42 -11.40 -56.70
C ASP A 703 41.04 -10.06 -57.37
N SER A 704 41.27 -9.93 -58.68
CA SER A 704 41.15 -8.64 -59.39
C SER A 704 39.71 -8.38 -59.85
N ARG A 705 38.83 -8.04 -58.90
CA ARG A 705 37.51 -7.47 -59.18
C ARG A 705 37.48 -6.00 -58.77
N ASP A 706 36.93 -5.16 -59.64
CA ASP A 706 36.77 -3.73 -59.37
C ASP A 706 35.82 -3.52 -58.15
N PRO A 707 36.28 -2.92 -57.04
CA PRO A 707 35.46 -2.66 -55.87
C PRO A 707 34.27 -1.72 -56.12
N LEU A 708 34.33 -0.84 -57.12
CA LEU A 708 33.15 -0.07 -57.55
C LEU A 708 32.09 -0.98 -58.16
N GLU A 709 32.50 -1.85 -59.08
CA GLU A 709 31.56 -2.67 -59.84
C GLU A 709 30.94 -3.77 -58.96
N GLU A 710 31.69 -4.34 -57.99
CA GLU A 710 31.08 -5.18 -56.94
C GLU A 710 30.03 -4.42 -56.11
N ALA A 711 30.34 -3.20 -55.69
CA ALA A 711 29.42 -2.37 -54.91
C ALA A 711 28.17 -1.98 -55.70
N ARG A 712 28.34 -1.67 -57.00
CA ARG A 712 27.26 -1.38 -57.95
C ARG A 712 26.34 -2.59 -58.14
N GLN A 713 26.92 -3.75 -58.42
CA GLN A 713 26.18 -5.00 -58.62
C GLN A 713 25.45 -5.43 -57.35
N HIS A 714 26.03 -5.22 -56.16
CA HIS A 714 25.33 -5.44 -54.90
C HIS A 714 24.09 -4.53 -54.75
N ILE A 715 24.19 -3.23 -55.05
CA ILE A 715 23.04 -2.30 -54.98
C ILE A 715 21.93 -2.72 -55.98
N ILE A 716 22.32 -3.12 -57.20
CA ILE A 716 21.37 -3.59 -58.23
C ILE A 716 20.70 -4.91 -57.81
N ARG A 717 21.48 -5.90 -57.34
CA ARG A 717 20.96 -7.21 -56.88
C ARG A 717 19.99 -7.07 -55.72
N VAL A 718 20.26 -6.17 -54.77
CA VAL A 718 19.34 -5.89 -53.64
C VAL A 718 18.06 -5.19 -54.13
N GLY A 719 18.17 -4.23 -55.06
CA GLY A 719 17.00 -3.53 -55.63
C GLY A 719 16.04 -4.46 -56.39
N GLN A 720 16.59 -5.39 -57.17
CA GLN A 720 15.84 -6.32 -58.01
C GLN A 720 15.16 -7.48 -57.24
N GLN A 721 15.51 -7.70 -55.96
CA GLN A 721 14.94 -8.81 -55.18
C GLN A 721 13.49 -8.54 -54.72
N ASP A 722 12.69 -9.61 -54.71
CA ASP A 722 11.26 -9.56 -54.33
C ASP A 722 11.07 -9.56 -52.81
N ARG A 723 10.26 -8.59 -52.35
CA ARG A 723 10.05 -8.24 -50.93
C ARG A 723 9.40 -9.35 -50.10
N LYS A 724 8.81 -10.36 -50.73
CA LYS A 724 8.10 -11.48 -50.06
C LYS A 724 8.97 -12.69 -49.72
N LYS A 725 10.23 -12.78 -50.19
CA LYS A 725 11.11 -13.91 -49.87
C LYS A 725 11.81 -13.72 -48.52
N PRO A 726 11.83 -14.73 -47.62
CA PRO A 726 12.36 -14.56 -46.26
C PRO A 726 13.89 -14.33 -46.20
N ASN A 727 14.64 -14.84 -47.18
CA ASN A 727 16.10 -14.73 -47.27
C ASN A 727 16.58 -13.68 -48.30
N ALA A 728 15.89 -12.55 -48.42
CA ALA A 728 16.34 -11.46 -49.29
C ALA A 728 17.62 -10.79 -48.76
N GLU A 729 18.57 -10.53 -49.68
CA GLU A 729 19.82 -9.80 -49.45
C GLU A 729 19.51 -8.35 -49.04
N LYS A 730 20.23 -7.81 -48.05
CA LYS A 730 19.88 -6.52 -47.40
C LYS A 730 20.90 -5.43 -47.73
N PRO A 731 20.48 -4.15 -47.89
CA PRO A 731 21.39 -3.07 -48.29
C PRO A 731 22.43 -2.74 -47.20
N ILE A 732 23.66 -3.25 -47.39
CA ILE A 732 24.86 -2.90 -46.59
C ILE A 732 25.76 -1.83 -47.23
N ILE A 733 25.33 -1.23 -48.36
CA ILE A 733 26.00 -0.11 -49.04
C ILE A 733 24.94 0.96 -49.32
N CYS A 734 25.28 2.23 -49.11
CA CYS A 734 24.38 3.35 -49.33
C CYS A 734 24.42 3.80 -50.80
N PHE A 735 23.32 3.60 -51.54
CA PHE A 735 23.20 3.99 -52.94
C PHE A 735 23.52 5.47 -53.18
N GLN A 736 23.10 6.35 -52.26
CA GLN A 736 23.32 7.80 -52.36
C GLN A 736 24.80 8.19 -52.20
N CYS A 737 25.57 7.44 -51.38
CA CYS A 737 27.02 7.60 -51.32
C CYS A 737 27.67 7.10 -52.62
N PHE A 738 27.27 5.93 -53.10
CA PHE A 738 27.84 5.34 -54.32
C PHE A 738 27.64 6.24 -55.54
N GLY A 739 26.44 6.78 -55.71
CA GLY A 739 26.08 7.68 -56.80
C GLY A 739 26.72 9.08 -56.72
N ASN A 740 27.13 9.53 -55.53
CA ASN A 740 27.73 10.86 -55.37
C ASN A 740 29.20 10.87 -55.86
N GLN A 741 29.40 11.31 -57.11
CA GLN A 741 30.71 11.42 -57.76
C GLN A 741 31.68 12.41 -57.08
N LEU A 742 31.19 13.30 -56.21
CA LEU A 742 32.03 14.24 -55.45
C LEU A 742 32.66 13.61 -54.19
N LEU A 743 32.28 12.38 -53.82
CA LEU A 743 32.89 11.67 -52.70
C LEU A 743 34.13 10.87 -53.13
N PRO A 744 35.20 10.86 -52.32
CA PRO A 744 36.30 9.91 -52.50
C PRO A 744 35.82 8.47 -52.55
N GLU A 745 36.43 7.67 -53.42
CA GLU A 745 36.05 6.29 -53.73
C GLU A 745 35.75 5.42 -52.50
N HIS A 746 36.65 5.42 -51.51
CA HIS A 746 36.49 4.65 -50.27
C HIS A 746 35.21 4.98 -49.47
N LYS A 747 34.59 6.15 -49.67
CA LYS A 747 33.29 6.52 -49.09
C LYS A 747 32.11 6.14 -49.98
N ARG A 748 32.32 6.08 -51.30
CA ARG A 748 31.32 5.63 -52.28
C ARG A 748 31.05 4.13 -52.17
N ILE A 749 32.09 3.33 -51.92
CA ILE A 749 32.04 1.86 -51.78
C ILE A 749 31.93 1.38 -50.32
N GLN A 750 31.71 2.28 -49.35
CA GLN A 750 31.71 1.93 -47.93
C GLN A 750 30.66 0.83 -47.62
N LYS A 751 31.13 -0.30 -47.08
CA LYS A 751 30.28 -1.41 -46.60
C LYS A 751 30.04 -1.23 -45.08
N TRP A 752 28.79 -1.21 -44.65
CA TRP A 752 28.42 -1.17 -43.22
C TRP A 752 28.21 -2.58 -42.67
N SER A 753 28.64 -2.84 -41.42
CA SER A 753 28.55 -4.16 -40.79
C SER A 753 27.12 -4.65 -40.51
N ARG A 754 26.12 -3.77 -40.58
CA ARG A 754 24.69 -4.09 -40.44
C ARG A 754 23.85 -3.19 -41.36
N PRO A 755 22.80 -3.71 -42.03
CA PRO A 755 21.85 -2.89 -42.80
C PRO A 755 21.24 -1.75 -41.99
N ASP A 756 20.99 -1.97 -40.69
CA ASP A 756 20.48 -0.97 -39.75
C ASP A 756 21.37 0.29 -39.68
N ALA A 757 22.68 0.12 -39.86
CA ALA A 757 23.64 1.21 -39.87
C ALA A 757 23.66 1.95 -41.23
N THR A 758 23.47 1.25 -42.35
CA THR A 758 23.23 1.86 -43.67
C THR A 758 21.95 2.70 -43.68
N VAL A 759 20.87 2.18 -43.08
CA VAL A 759 19.58 2.87 -42.94
C VAL A 759 19.73 4.12 -42.07
N ARG A 760 20.44 4.01 -40.95
CA ARG A 760 20.75 5.16 -40.09
C ARG A 760 21.60 6.21 -40.82
N HIS A 761 22.69 5.81 -41.46
CA HIS A 761 23.54 6.72 -42.24
C HIS A 761 22.75 7.46 -43.33
N PHE A 762 21.92 6.73 -44.09
CA PHE A 762 21.06 7.35 -45.10
C PHE A 762 20.08 8.36 -44.49
N ARG A 763 19.42 8.01 -43.38
CA ARG A 763 18.52 8.92 -42.63
C ARG A 763 19.24 10.17 -42.13
N ASP A 764 20.46 10.02 -41.61
CA ASP A 764 21.17 11.09 -40.89
C ASP A 764 22.00 11.99 -41.83
N LYS A 765 22.30 11.55 -43.06
CA LYS A 765 23.16 12.28 -44.02
C LYS A 765 22.56 12.55 -45.40
N HIS A 766 21.59 11.75 -45.84
CA HIS A 766 21.14 11.74 -47.25
C HIS A 766 19.63 11.94 -47.42
N LEU A 767 18.85 11.81 -46.36
CA LEU A 767 17.42 12.15 -46.36
C LEU A 767 17.09 13.61 -46.75
N PRO A 768 17.99 14.61 -46.56
CA PRO A 768 17.80 15.96 -47.11
C PRO A 768 18.04 16.07 -48.63
N ASP A 769 18.75 15.10 -49.23
CA ASP A 769 19.10 15.14 -50.67
C ASP A 769 17.84 14.91 -51.51
N ARG A 770 17.24 15.98 -52.04
CA ARG A 770 15.95 15.92 -52.78
C ARG A 770 16.01 15.24 -54.16
N ARG A 771 16.90 14.26 -54.37
CA ARG A 771 17.03 13.44 -55.60
C ARG A 771 17.73 12.13 -55.28
N CYS A 772 17.53 11.10 -56.10
CA CYS A 772 18.43 9.96 -56.10
C CYS A 772 19.73 10.32 -56.85
N ASN A 773 20.90 10.01 -56.30
CA ASN A 773 22.19 10.14 -57.00
C ASN A 773 22.60 8.84 -57.72
N PHE A 774 21.89 7.72 -57.52
CA PHE A 774 22.22 6.40 -58.09
C PHE A 774 21.39 6.08 -59.35
N CYS A 775 20.10 6.36 -59.32
CA CYS A 775 19.21 6.21 -60.47
C CYS A 775 19.38 7.42 -61.39
N ASN A 776 19.37 7.21 -62.71
CA ASN A 776 19.72 8.22 -63.71
C ASN A 776 18.50 9.07 -64.15
N ASP A 777 17.49 9.13 -63.28
CA ASP A 777 16.11 9.50 -63.60
C ASP A 777 15.90 11.02 -63.68
N GLY A 778 16.85 11.80 -63.16
CA GLY A 778 16.83 13.27 -63.16
C GLY A 778 15.82 13.92 -62.19
N GLU A 779 14.85 13.16 -61.65
CA GLU A 779 13.77 13.70 -60.84
C GLU A 779 14.22 14.35 -59.52
N ILE A 780 13.61 15.50 -59.21
CA ILE A 780 13.75 16.21 -57.93
C ILE A 780 12.51 15.94 -57.08
N PHE A 781 12.69 15.20 -55.99
CA PHE A 781 11.64 14.88 -55.04
C PHE A 781 11.20 16.11 -54.25
N LEU A 782 9.99 16.60 -54.53
CA LEU A 782 9.38 17.76 -53.87
C LEU A 782 9.36 17.65 -52.33
N HIS A 783 9.20 16.43 -51.79
CA HIS A 783 9.17 16.19 -50.35
C HIS A 783 10.02 14.98 -49.95
N GLN A 784 10.58 15.03 -48.73
CA GLN A 784 11.44 13.99 -48.17
C GLN A 784 10.77 12.60 -48.12
N MET A 785 9.44 12.56 -47.96
CA MET A 785 8.65 11.32 -48.01
C MET A 785 8.76 10.61 -49.37
N HIS A 786 8.93 11.34 -50.47
CA HIS A 786 9.03 10.74 -51.81
C HIS A 786 10.39 10.07 -52.01
N LEU A 787 11.48 10.69 -51.51
CA LEU A 787 12.81 10.07 -51.46
C LEU A 787 12.79 8.80 -50.57
N GLN A 788 12.11 8.84 -49.42
CA GLN A 788 11.95 7.65 -48.56
C GLN A 788 11.20 6.51 -49.27
N ASN A 789 10.12 6.84 -49.99
CA ASN A 789 9.36 5.88 -50.77
C ASN A 789 10.19 5.31 -51.94
N HIS A 790 10.95 6.14 -52.65
CA HIS A 790 11.89 5.70 -53.71
C HIS A 790 12.99 4.79 -53.13
N ALA A 791 13.62 5.16 -52.01
CA ALA A 791 14.64 4.35 -51.34
C ALA A 791 14.10 2.97 -50.90
N ALA A 792 12.88 2.93 -50.38
CA ALA A 792 12.21 1.68 -49.98
C ALA A 792 11.73 0.85 -51.18
N ALA A 793 11.28 1.49 -52.27
CA ALA A 793 10.79 0.82 -53.46
C ALA A 793 11.93 0.29 -54.35
N VAL A 794 12.88 1.15 -54.73
CA VAL A 794 13.91 0.87 -55.73
C VAL A 794 15.17 0.25 -55.11
N HIS A 795 15.58 0.71 -53.92
CA HIS A 795 16.82 0.26 -53.26
C HIS A 795 16.59 -0.62 -52.02
N ARG A 796 15.33 -0.98 -51.74
CA ARG A 796 14.87 -1.77 -50.58
C ARG A 796 15.34 -1.23 -49.20
N LEU A 797 15.75 0.03 -49.13
CA LEU A 797 16.26 0.69 -47.93
C LEU A 797 15.09 1.37 -47.19
N VAL A 798 14.46 0.63 -46.28
CA VAL A 798 13.26 1.07 -45.56
C VAL A 798 13.63 1.92 -44.34
N THR A 799 13.19 3.18 -44.31
CA THR A 799 13.50 4.15 -43.25
C THR A 799 12.44 4.25 -42.14
N GLY A 800 11.24 3.71 -42.33
CA GLY A 800 10.12 3.80 -41.39
C GLY A 800 10.21 2.82 -40.21
N SER A 801 9.65 3.20 -39.06
CA SER A 801 9.52 2.35 -37.88
C SER A 801 8.43 1.29 -38.05
N ARG A 802 8.74 0.03 -37.72
CA ARG A 802 7.71 -0.99 -37.47
C ARG A 802 7.07 -0.69 -36.11
N GLY A 803 5.86 -0.14 -36.12
CA GLY A 803 4.99 -0.08 -34.96
C GLY A 803 4.01 -1.26 -34.99
N CYS A 804 3.96 -2.01 -33.90
CA CYS A 804 2.80 -2.76 -33.44
C CYS A 804 2.37 -2.12 -32.12
#